data_AF-A0A2Z5IPR4-F1
#
_entry.id   AF-A0A2Z5IPR4-F1
#
_cell.length_a   1.000
_cell.length_b   1.000
_cell.length_c   1.000
_cell.angle_alpha   90.00
_cell.angle_beta   90.00
_cell.angle_gamma   90.00
#
_symmetry.space_group_name_H-M   'P 1'
#
loop_
_entity.id
_entity.type
_entity.pdbx_description
1 polymer ?
#
loop_
_entity_poly.entity_id
_entity_poly.type
_entity_poly.pdbx_seq_one_letter_code
_entity_poly.pdbx_strand_id
1 'polypeptide(L)'
;MNNKKYYKFLNYAIMNSSRPYFAFNTSLEEIYKSFNEEYDDDVNIFNQSDYQIDCIEEKIETEFGEYFTTADREELDKLMGYEKLLFLKNKLANDSTFYKQIIEHDKINVANELIDKISEYKALAMGLGLVTNKAIEYLKRDYFSNREIEIISCKQRKDKKIEQTKQSVINDKILINPAFEYKSCIAVPFFYDVKTKTVGILLYSNKTSLKNIFRLYYDVNVIRNAGYEVNEAVIVIPKYQDRKNVKQGRLNFMVSEYANYKKSKPTIDKKKNLSENEIQAIFIKDPNFKYSSKTTKKNVETNVKIIDHINSELSILEFFNKKVNERETFTFKKFVEIVNDEELLKKYSSWVNEIDETDLEDDLNLGNQFYLSIVEKLLPNYAISSKVILRLKLKNLKEPNFKDQIILDFYDNNKVALNPDIEEYHVYQKINKENAKIIWFDFEGVTLPIPIIDYNKPYNQLMSQTSIIKTINNEIYESHDYVYDPKKYDYRTLIKVIDDLYDEEASCYVVYNKSYESSRLLEMQEMLFYYYDRSELISIEEYRAIEHKIKFIVERIVDIAELFIVGSHGLKISNCQINIGELKGKYSIKKIEHYVSNNKIKLQHMIMPYKDLAIKNGGMALQISTARALDVIKDNEWEQEIIALKQYCHNDVLAMIMAFDLVKHIIKSPRRREYINNFKTYKD
;
A
#
# COMPACT_ATOMS: atom_id res chain seq x y z
N MET A 1 -27.51 1.55 7.40
CA MET A 1 -27.62 1.81 5.95
C MET A 1 -27.25 3.25 5.71
N ASN A 2 -26.13 3.52 5.04
CA ASN A 2 -25.77 4.89 4.68
C ASN A 2 -26.56 5.28 3.43
N ASN A 3 -27.59 6.12 3.57
CA ASN A 3 -28.31 6.66 2.42
C ASN A 3 -27.43 7.68 1.70
N LYS A 4 -26.56 7.20 0.80
CA LYS A 4 -25.69 8.06 0.01
C LYS A 4 -26.49 8.69 -1.12
N LYS A 5 -26.36 10.01 -1.28
CA LYS A 5 -26.89 10.72 -2.47
C LYS A 5 -26.26 10.21 -3.77
N TYR A 6 -24.97 9.87 -3.72
CA TYR A 6 -24.20 9.43 -4.88
C TYR A 6 -23.41 8.16 -4.59
N TYR A 7 -23.59 7.16 -5.45
CA TYR A 7 -22.79 5.95 -5.54
C TYR A 7 -21.69 6.13 -6.57
N LYS A 8 -20.48 5.68 -6.25
CA LYS A 8 -19.27 5.83 -7.10
C LYS A 8 -18.81 4.48 -7.63
N PHE A 9 -17.79 4.50 -8.49
CA PHE A 9 -17.08 3.30 -8.93
C PHE A 9 -16.67 2.39 -7.76
N LEU A 10 -16.25 2.94 -6.61
CA LEU A 10 -15.82 2.12 -5.48
C LEU A 10 -16.95 1.21 -4.98
N ASN A 11 -18.18 1.73 -4.85
CA ASN A 11 -19.34 0.92 -4.46
C ASN A 11 -19.58 -0.20 -5.47
N TYR A 12 -19.52 0.13 -6.76
CA TYR A 12 -19.68 -0.84 -7.83
C TYR A 12 -18.57 -1.91 -7.84
N ALA A 13 -17.33 -1.50 -7.55
CA ALA A 13 -16.18 -2.37 -7.45
C ALA A 13 -16.29 -3.35 -6.27
N ILE A 14 -16.62 -2.83 -5.08
CA ILE A 14 -16.83 -3.63 -3.88
C ILE A 14 -17.93 -4.67 -4.10
N MET A 15 -19.06 -4.27 -4.69
CA MET A 15 -20.18 -5.19 -4.94
C MET A 15 -19.82 -6.35 -5.87
N ASN A 16 -18.80 -6.18 -6.71
CA ASN A 16 -18.34 -7.22 -7.63
C ASN A 16 -17.09 -7.98 -7.13
N SER A 17 -16.34 -7.45 -6.15
CA SER A 17 -15.19 -8.13 -5.53
C SER A 17 -15.50 -8.79 -4.19
N SER A 18 -16.62 -8.40 -3.59
CA SER A 18 -17.04 -8.74 -2.23
C SER A 18 -18.58 -8.80 -2.18
N ARG A 19 -19.18 -9.16 -1.03
CA ARG A 19 -20.65 -9.15 -0.93
C ARG A 19 -21.25 -7.75 -1.10
N PRO A 20 -22.44 -7.63 -1.70
CA PRO A 20 -23.21 -6.38 -1.77
C PRO A 20 -23.37 -5.66 -0.43
N TYR A 21 -23.46 -6.39 0.68
CA TYR A 21 -23.48 -5.82 2.03
C TYR A 21 -22.40 -4.75 2.21
N PHE A 22 -21.16 -5.08 1.81
CA PHE A 22 -20.02 -4.20 2.03
C PHE A 22 -20.03 -2.96 1.12
N ALA A 23 -20.71 -3.03 -0.02
CA ALA A 23 -20.85 -1.88 -0.91
C ALA A 23 -21.79 -0.79 -0.35
N PHE A 24 -22.70 -1.17 0.55
CA PHE A 24 -23.81 -0.32 1.01
C PHE A 24 -23.81 0.00 2.51
N ASN A 25 -23.14 -0.81 3.32
CA ASN A 25 -23.12 -0.62 4.78
C ASN A 25 -21.75 -0.34 5.34
N THR A 26 -20.69 -0.69 4.62
CA THR A 26 -19.39 -0.44 5.17
C THR A 26 -19.13 1.05 5.19
N SER A 27 -18.85 1.57 6.39
CA SER A 27 -18.15 2.84 6.49
C SER A 27 -16.81 2.68 5.79
N LEU A 28 -16.36 3.69 5.06
CA LEU A 28 -15.08 3.59 4.37
C LEU A 28 -13.88 3.37 5.34
N GLU A 29 -14.08 3.50 6.64
CA GLU A 29 -13.08 3.25 7.68
C GLU A 29 -12.85 1.78 8.02
N GLU A 30 -13.89 0.94 7.94
CA GLU A 30 -13.70 -0.51 8.10
C GLU A 30 -12.93 -1.08 6.89
N ILE A 31 -13.04 -0.45 5.71
CA ILE A 31 -12.15 -0.70 4.57
C ILE A 31 -10.70 -0.33 4.89
N TYR A 32 -10.45 0.74 5.65
CA TYR A 32 -9.08 1.16 5.97
C TYR A 32 -8.42 0.35 7.07
N LYS A 33 -9.16 -0.05 8.11
CA LYS A 33 -8.58 -0.85 9.20
C LYS A 33 -7.97 -2.15 8.71
N SER A 34 -8.61 -2.80 7.74
CA SER A 34 -8.10 -4.04 7.15
C SER A 34 -6.83 -3.87 6.32
N PHE A 35 -6.53 -2.66 5.83
CA PHE A 35 -5.29 -2.35 5.10
C PHE A 35 -4.09 -2.10 6.01
N ASN A 36 -4.31 -1.62 7.24
CA ASN A 36 -3.24 -1.27 8.16
C ASN A 36 -2.75 -2.47 9.00
N GLU A 37 -3.55 -3.55 9.10
CA GLU A 37 -3.23 -4.69 9.97
C GLU A 37 -2.54 -5.86 9.26
N GLU A 38 -2.59 -5.89 7.92
CA GLU A 38 -1.84 -6.82 7.10
C GLU A 38 -1.39 -6.12 5.82
N TYR A 39 -0.09 -6.05 5.55
CA TYR A 39 0.60 -6.37 4.29
C TYR A 39 1.93 -5.63 4.17
N ASP A 40 2.96 -6.43 3.91
CA ASP A 40 4.34 -6.12 3.52
C ASP A 40 4.55 -4.76 2.81
N ASP A 41 5.52 -4.00 3.35
CA ASP A 41 6.60 -3.14 2.83
C ASP A 41 6.55 -2.46 1.44
N ASP A 42 5.57 -2.74 0.57
CA ASP A 42 5.49 -2.20 -0.80
C ASP A 42 4.11 -1.59 -1.14
N VAL A 43 3.28 -1.28 -0.13
CA VAL A 43 2.02 -0.57 -0.35
C VAL A 43 2.33 0.89 -0.69
N ASN A 44 2.38 1.19 -1.99
CA ASN A 44 2.35 2.57 -2.46
C ASN A 44 1.06 3.24 -1.95
N ILE A 45 1.23 4.10 -0.95
CA ILE A 45 0.17 4.85 -0.26
C ILE A 45 -0.76 5.51 -1.29
N PHE A 46 -0.22 5.99 -2.42
CA PHE A 46 -0.91 6.71 -3.49
C PHE A 46 -1.83 5.85 -4.38
N ASN A 47 -1.68 4.52 -4.40
CA ASN A 47 -2.48 3.65 -5.29
C ASN A 47 -3.96 3.53 -4.87
N GLN A 48 -4.31 3.98 -3.66
CA GLN A 48 -5.69 3.93 -3.12
C GLN A 48 -6.16 5.28 -2.54
N SER A 49 -5.45 6.36 -2.85
CA SER A 49 -5.59 7.65 -2.14
C SER A 49 -6.75 8.52 -2.60
N ASP A 50 -7.19 8.35 -3.86
CA ASP A 50 -8.45 8.95 -4.31
C ASP A 50 -9.61 8.51 -3.42
N TYR A 51 -9.54 7.28 -2.89
CA TYR A 51 -10.50 6.78 -1.93
C TYR A 51 -10.29 7.44 -0.56
N GLN A 52 -9.06 7.55 -0.03
CA GLN A 52 -8.79 8.07 1.32
C GLN A 52 -9.37 9.47 1.54
N ILE A 53 -9.28 10.35 0.55
CA ILE A 53 -9.81 11.71 0.64
C ILE A 53 -11.34 11.71 0.64
N ASP A 54 -11.96 10.91 -0.23
CA ASP A 54 -13.43 10.79 -0.32
C ASP A 54 -14.08 10.31 0.99
N CYS A 55 -13.37 9.49 1.75
CA CYS A 55 -13.84 8.89 2.99
C CYS A 55 -13.95 9.88 4.13
N ILE A 56 -12.97 10.77 4.24
CA ILE A 56 -12.97 11.84 5.23
C ILE A 56 -14.12 12.78 4.97
N GLU A 57 -14.32 13.19 3.71
CA GLU A 57 -15.40 14.12 3.37
C GLU A 57 -16.76 13.50 3.68
N GLU A 58 -16.94 12.21 3.39
CA GLU A 58 -18.16 11.49 3.75
C GLU A 58 -18.34 11.41 5.27
N LYS A 59 -17.26 11.15 6.03
CA LYS A 59 -17.32 11.07 7.49
C LYS A 59 -17.59 12.44 8.13
N ILE A 60 -16.99 13.51 7.61
CA ILE A 60 -17.29 14.88 8.06
C ILE A 60 -18.78 15.20 7.84
N GLU A 61 -19.31 14.94 6.65
CA GLU A 61 -20.73 15.23 6.37
C GLU A 61 -21.67 14.34 7.18
N THR A 62 -21.36 13.04 7.32
CA THR A 62 -22.24 12.08 8.00
C THR A 62 -22.25 12.28 9.53
N GLU A 63 -21.08 12.54 10.12
CA GLU A 63 -20.94 12.63 11.58
C GLU A 63 -21.12 14.05 12.11
N PHE A 64 -20.87 15.09 11.28
CA PHE A 64 -20.88 16.49 11.73
C PHE A 64 -21.78 17.41 10.91
N GLY A 65 -22.27 16.96 9.75
CA GLY A 65 -23.02 17.79 8.81
C GLY A 65 -24.25 18.47 9.42
N GLU A 66 -24.99 17.76 10.27
CA GLU A 66 -26.20 18.30 10.92
C GLU A 66 -25.92 19.45 11.89
N TYR A 67 -24.70 19.56 12.41
CA TYR A 67 -24.29 20.63 13.32
C TYR A 67 -23.70 21.85 12.59
N PHE A 68 -23.45 21.75 11.28
CA PHE A 68 -22.96 22.88 10.48
C PHE A 68 -24.10 23.80 10.07
N THR A 69 -23.90 25.09 10.33
CA THR A 69 -24.79 26.15 9.83
C THR A 69 -24.73 26.26 8.31
N THR A 70 -25.67 27.00 7.71
CA THR A 70 -25.64 27.28 6.27
C THR A 70 -24.34 27.97 5.85
N ALA A 71 -23.82 28.90 6.67
CA ALA A 71 -22.57 29.59 6.41
C ALA A 71 -21.36 28.63 6.49
N ASP A 72 -21.33 27.74 7.48
CA ASP A 72 -20.28 26.72 7.61
C ASP A 72 -20.26 25.81 6.37
N ARG A 73 -21.44 25.40 5.89
CA ARG A 73 -21.57 24.59 4.67
C ARG A 73 -21.06 25.33 3.43
N GLU A 74 -21.36 26.62 3.30
CA GLU A 74 -20.84 27.45 2.20
C GLU A 74 -19.32 27.67 2.24
N GLU A 75 -18.73 27.66 3.42
CA GLU A 75 -17.27 27.71 3.59
C GLU A 75 -16.64 26.36 3.25
N LEU A 76 -17.15 25.27 3.81
CA LEU A 76 -16.72 23.90 3.52
C LEU A 76 -16.77 23.57 2.02
N ASP A 77 -17.73 24.14 1.28
CA ASP A 77 -17.86 24.05 -0.19
C ASP A 77 -16.68 24.61 -0.98
N LYS A 78 -15.82 25.40 -0.33
CA LYS A 78 -14.65 26.04 -0.95
C LYS A 78 -13.34 25.34 -0.56
N LEU A 79 -13.42 24.30 0.26
CA LEU A 79 -12.27 23.62 0.87
C LEU A 79 -12.05 22.22 0.25
N MET A 80 -10.80 21.81 0.13
CA MET A 80 -10.37 20.43 -0.16
C MET A 80 -10.57 19.54 1.08
N GLY A 81 -10.58 18.22 0.91
CA GLY A 81 -10.78 17.27 2.01
C GLY A 81 -9.95 17.53 3.28
N TYR A 82 -8.62 17.75 3.16
CA TYR A 82 -7.80 18.05 4.35
C TYR A 82 -8.05 19.46 4.92
N GLU A 83 -8.43 20.43 4.08
CA GLU A 83 -8.79 21.79 4.53
C GLU A 83 -10.09 21.76 5.35
N LYS A 84 -11.02 20.84 5.01
CA LYS A 84 -12.25 20.60 5.81
C LYS A 84 -11.94 20.03 7.20
N LEU A 85 -10.90 19.19 7.34
CA LEU A 85 -10.43 18.74 8.66
C LEU A 85 -9.86 19.90 9.48
N LEU A 86 -9.13 20.81 8.84
CA LEU A 86 -8.60 22.00 9.51
C LEU A 86 -9.73 22.95 9.93
N PHE A 87 -10.77 23.07 9.11
CA PHE A 87 -12.00 23.77 9.46
C PHE A 87 -12.67 23.15 10.70
N LEU A 88 -12.84 21.81 10.73
CA LEU A 88 -13.39 21.10 11.89
C LEU A 88 -12.55 21.34 13.16
N LYS A 89 -11.23 21.25 13.06
CA LYS A 89 -10.30 21.55 14.17
C LYS A 89 -10.50 22.97 14.70
N ASN A 90 -10.56 23.96 13.80
CA ASN A 90 -10.74 25.35 14.17
C ASN A 90 -12.13 25.60 14.77
N LYS A 91 -13.18 24.94 14.26
CA LYS A 91 -14.54 25.04 14.79
C LYS A 91 -14.62 24.49 16.22
N LEU A 92 -14.02 23.32 16.48
CA LEU A 92 -13.95 22.75 17.83
C LEU A 92 -13.19 23.64 18.82
N ALA A 93 -12.10 24.26 18.38
CA ALA A 93 -11.28 25.10 19.25
C ALA A 93 -11.92 26.46 19.57
N ASN A 94 -12.69 27.04 18.62
CA ASN A 94 -13.12 28.44 18.69
C ASN A 94 -14.64 28.64 18.81
N ASP A 95 -15.46 27.62 18.56
CA ASP A 95 -16.92 27.69 18.68
C ASP A 95 -17.41 26.85 19.86
N SER A 96 -17.66 27.52 20.99
CA SER A 96 -18.11 26.87 22.22
C SER A 96 -19.48 26.20 22.10
N THR A 97 -20.34 26.66 21.19
CA THR A 97 -21.67 26.09 20.99
C THR A 97 -21.56 24.79 20.21
N PHE A 98 -20.80 24.80 19.12
CA PHE A 98 -20.49 23.60 18.36
C PHE A 98 -19.78 22.56 19.24
N TYR A 99 -18.77 22.96 20.01
CA TYR A 99 -18.06 22.06 20.93
C TYR A 99 -18.99 21.36 21.92
N LYS A 100 -19.93 22.10 22.54
CA LYS A 100 -20.93 21.51 23.45
C LYS A 100 -21.81 20.48 22.75
N GLN A 101 -22.31 20.80 21.55
CA GLN A 101 -23.14 19.88 20.76
C GLN A 101 -22.40 18.57 20.45
N ILE A 102 -21.13 18.66 20.05
CA ILE A 102 -20.28 17.50 19.74
C ILE A 102 -20.05 16.61 20.96
N ILE A 103 -19.86 17.20 22.15
CA ILE A 103 -19.74 16.42 23.40
C ILE A 103 -21.06 15.76 23.78
N GLU A 104 -22.16 16.51 23.74
CA GLU A 104 -23.49 16.02 24.12
C GLU A 104 -23.92 14.80 23.28
N HIS A 105 -23.44 14.70 22.04
CA HIS A 105 -23.73 13.60 21.11
C HIS A 105 -22.60 12.55 21.01
N ASP A 106 -21.62 12.57 21.93
CA ASP A 106 -20.48 11.63 21.99
C ASP A 106 -19.65 11.53 20.69
N LYS A 107 -19.50 12.67 20.00
CA LYS A 107 -18.75 12.77 18.73
C LYS A 107 -17.31 13.25 18.91
N ILE A 108 -16.88 13.58 20.14
CA ILE A 108 -15.56 14.17 20.39
C ILE A 108 -14.40 13.22 20.06
N ASN A 109 -14.54 11.92 20.35
CA ASN A 109 -13.53 10.91 20.03
C ASN A 109 -13.35 10.76 18.52
N VAL A 110 -14.47 10.77 17.78
CA VAL A 110 -14.48 10.73 16.32
C VAL A 110 -13.81 11.97 15.73
N ALA A 111 -14.06 13.15 16.30
CA ALA A 111 -13.46 14.39 15.85
C ALA A 111 -11.95 14.41 16.08
N ASN A 112 -11.49 13.97 17.26
CA ASN A 112 -10.06 13.86 17.57
C ASN A 112 -9.36 12.86 16.64
N GLU A 113 -9.96 11.68 16.39
CA GLU A 113 -9.42 10.70 15.46
C GLU A 113 -9.22 11.27 14.04
N LEU A 114 -10.16 12.08 13.57
CA LEU A 114 -10.04 12.76 12.28
C LEU A 114 -8.97 13.85 12.28
N ILE A 115 -8.87 14.60 13.38
CA ILE A 115 -7.88 15.69 13.53
C ILE A 115 -6.45 15.13 13.57
N ASP A 116 -6.24 14.00 14.24
CA ASP A 116 -4.92 13.35 14.34
C ASP A 116 -4.37 12.92 12.97
N LYS A 117 -5.24 12.71 11.98
CA LYS A 117 -4.87 12.29 10.61
C LYS A 117 -4.64 13.47 9.64
N ILE A 118 -4.74 14.74 10.08
CA ILE A 118 -4.61 15.91 9.20
C ILE A 118 -3.31 15.91 8.40
N SER A 119 -2.17 15.66 9.06
CA SER A 119 -0.85 15.70 8.41
C SER A 119 -0.69 14.60 7.37
N GLU A 120 -1.17 13.38 7.66
CA GLU A 120 -1.23 12.25 6.73
C GLU A 120 -2.01 12.62 5.47
N TYR A 121 -3.24 13.12 5.63
CA TYR A 121 -4.11 13.45 4.50
C TYR A 121 -3.63 14.65 3.71
N LYS A 122 -3.01 15.63 4.36
CA LYS A 122 -2.40 16.76 3.68
C LYS A 122 -1.20 16.31 2.83
N ALA A 123 -0.32 15.47 3.38
CA ALA A 123 0.79 14.89 2.61
C ALA A 123 0.29 14.08 1.41
N LEU A 124 -0.74 13.26 1.63
CA LEU A 124 -1.38 12.50 0.56
C LEU A 124 -1.94 13.39 -0.55
N ALA A 125 -2.75 14.39 -0.19
CA ALA A 125 -3.37 15.30 -1.16
C ALA A 125 -2.33 16.11 -1.93
N MET A 126 -1.25 16.56 -1.26
CA MET A 126 -0.14 17.26 -1.91
C MET A 126 0.62 16.33 -2.86
N GLY A 127 0.90 15.10 -2.46
CA GLY A 127 1.53 14.09 -3.32
C GLY A 127 0.72 13.80 -4.58
N LEU A 128 -0.58 13.52 -4.45
CA LEU A 128 -1.47 13.33 -5.61
C LEU A 128 -1.50 14.59 -6.49
N GLY A 129 -1.57 15.78 -5.87
CA GLY A 129 -1.56 17.05 -6.56
C GLY A 129 -0.33 17.25 -7.45
N LEU A 130 0.85 16.79 -7.03
CA LEU A 130 2.06 16.82 -7.86
C LEU A 130 1.89 16.04 -9.17
N VAL A 131 1.32 14.83 -9.09
CA VAL A 131 1.06 13.98 -10.26
C VAL A 131 -0.01 14.58 -11.15
N THR A 132 -1.13 15.01 -10.56
CA THR A 132 -2.25 15.62 -11.28
C THR A 132 -1.80 16.87 -12.03
N ASN A 133 -1.04 17.76 -11.41
CA ASN A 133 -0.55 18.97 -12.04
C ASN A 133 0.40 18.66 -13.21
N LYS A 134 1.32 17.70 -13.04
CA LYS A 134 2.23 17.26 -14.11
C LYS A 134 1.48 16.60 -15.27
N ALA A 135 0.42 15.84 -14.99
CA ALA A 135 -0.44 15.26 -16.01
C ALA A 135 -1.23 16.34 -16.78
N ILE A 136 -1.76 17.36 -16.09
CA ILE A 136 -2.44 18.50 -16.73
C ILE A 136 -1.47 19.29 -17.63
N GLU A 137 -0.25 19.54 -17.15
CA GLU A 137 0.81 20.19 -17.94
C GLU A 137 1.11 19.39 -19.22
N TYR A 138 1.25 18.06 -19.10
CA TYR A 138 1.44 17.16 -20.23
C TYR A 138 0.27 17.22 -21.22
N LEU A 139 -0.98 17.14 -20.74
CA LEU A 139 -2.16 17.21 -21.59
C LEU A 139 -2.23 18.55 -22.36
N LYS A 140 -1.96 19.68 -21.69
CA LYS A 140 -1.95 21.01 -22.30
C LYS A 140 -0.87 21.15 -23.37
N ARG A 141 0.34 20.68 -23.08
CA ARG A 141 1.51 20.90 -23.93
C ARG A 141 1.59 19.91 -25.08
N ASP A 142 1.39 18.62 -24.80
CA ASP A 142 1.84 17.53 -25.68
C ASP A 142 0.68 16.76 -26.33
N TYR A 143 -0.46 16.59 -25.63
CA TYR A 143 -1.57 15.77 -26.15
C TYR A 143 -2.66 16.58 -26.84
N PHE A 144 -3.05 17.70 -26.22
CA PHE A 144 -4.13 18.57 -26.69
C PHE A 144 -3.61 19.94 -27.14
N SER A 145 -2.38 19.98 -27.67
CA SER A 145 -1.74 21.21 -28.14
C SER A 145 -2.72 22.00 -29.03
N ASN A 146 -2.94 23.27 -28.72
CA ASN A 146 -3.86 24.18 -29.41
C ASN A 146 -5.37 23.96 -29.19
N ARG A 147 -5.77 23.16 -28.20
CA ARG A 147 -7.17 23.08 -27.74
C ARG A 147 -7.39 23.89 -26.47
N GLU A 148 -8.57 24.49 -26.34
CA GLU A 148 -8.97 25.15 -25.10
C GLU A 148 -9.29 24.12 -24.01
N ILE A 149 -8.70 24.32 -22.82
CA ILE A 149 -8.89 23.47 -21.66
C ILE A 149 -9.58 24.27 -20.55
N GLU A 150 -10.72 23.77 -20.08
CA GLU A 150 -11.41 24.27 -18.91
C GLU A 150 -11.15 23.32 -17.73
N ILE A 151 -10.71 23.88 -16.60
CA ILE A 151 -10.47 23.11 -15.38
C ILE A 151 -11.63 23.35 -14.43
N ILE A 152 -12.42 22.31 -14.19
CA ILE A 152 -13.49 22.35 -13.19
C ILE A 152 -12.86 22.10 -11.81
N SER A 153 -13.18 22.95 -10.85
CA SER A 153 -12.55 22.92 -9.53
C SER A 153 -12.89 21.63 -8.78
N CYS A 154 -11.88 20.96 -8.23
CA CYS A 154 -12.08 19.81 -7.33
C CYS A 154 -12.62 20.21 -5.95
N LYS A 155 -12.58 21.50 -5.59
CA LYS A 155 -13.03 22.00 -4.29
C LYS A 155 -14.57 22.07 -4.18
N GLN A 156 -15.26 22.17 -5.31
CA GLN A 156 -16.71 22.33 -5.34
C GLN A 156 -17.46 21.05 -4.93
N ARG A 157 -18.64 21.22 -4.33
CA ARG A 157 -19.61 20.13 -4.17
C ARG A 157 -19.95 19.45 -5.48
N LYS A 158 -20.21 18.15 -5.40
CA LYS A 158 -20.60 17.30 -6.54
C LYS A 158 -21.73 17.91 -7.38
N ASP A 159 -22.77 18.44 -6.74
CA ASP A 159 -23.93 19.05 -7.42
C ASP A 159 -23.51 20.24 -8.31
N LYS A 160 -22.76 21.18 -7.74
CA LYS A 160 -22.23 22.35 -8.46
C LYS A 160 -21.26 21.93 -9.57
N LYS A 161 -20.47 20.88 -9.32
CA LYS A 161 -19.53 20.31 -10.29
C LYS A 161 -20.26 19.69 -11.49
N ILE A 162 -21.37 18.99 -11.25
CA ILE A 162 -22.25 18.42 -12.29
C ILE A 162 -22.91 19.54 -13.09
N GLU A 163 -23.41 20.58 -12.43
CA GLU A 163 -24.01 21.74 -13.10
C GLU A 163 -23.00 22.49 -13.97
N GLN A 164 -21.81 22.77 -13.44
CA GLN A 164 -20.73 23.38 -14.22
C GLN A 164 -20.35 22.48 -15.40
N THR A 165 -20.21 21.17 -15.20
CA THR A 165 -19.95 20.23 -16.31
C THR A 165 -21.01 20.33 -17.39
N LYS A 166 -22.30 20.36 -17.04
CA LYS A 166 -23.41 20.52 -18.00
C LYS A 166 -23.27 21.80 -18.84
N GLN A 167 -22.90 22.91 -18.20
CA GLN A 167 -22.70 24.19 -18.88
C GLN A 167 -21.47 24.14 -19.82
N SER A 168 -20.38 23.52 -19.38
CA SER A 168 -19.11 23.51 -20.13
C SER A 168 -19.09 22.53 -21.31
N VAL A 169 -19.89 21.46 -21.28
CA VAL A 169 -19.98 20.47 -22.37
C VAL A 169 -20.51 21.07 -23.69
N ILE A 170 -21.09 22.27 -23.68
CA ILE A 170 -21.63 22.92 -24.88
C ILE A 170 -20.52 23.59 -25.73
N ASN A 171 -19.34 23.83 -25.16
CA ASN A 171 -18.35 24.76 -25.73
C ASN A 171 -17.21 24.10 -26.52
N ASP A 172 -17.31 22.83 -26.95
CA ASP A 172 -16.25 22.10 -27.66
C ASP A 172 -14.85 22.15 -26.98
N LYS A 173 -14.84 22.31 -25.65
CA LYS A 173 -13.62 22.38 -24.84
C LYS A 173 -13.20 21.00 -24.33
N ILE A 174 -12.01 20.97 -23.76
CA ILE A 174 -11.54 19.84 -22.96
C ILE A 174 -11.81 20.16 -21.51
N LEU A 175 -12.59 19.31 -20.86
CA LEU A 175 -12.94 19.48 -19.46
C LEU A 175 -12.00 18.64 -18.63
N ILE A 176 -11.26 19.27 -17.72
CA ILE A 176 -10.47 18.60 -16.69
C ILE A 176 -11.30 18.52 -15.41
N ASN A 177 -11.31 17.34 -14.80
CA ASN A 177 -12.12 16.99 -13.65
C ASN A 177 -13.65 17.21 -13.84
N PRO A 178 -14.28 16.81 -14.94
CA PRO A 178 -15.75 16.89 -15.05
C PRO A 178 -16.45 15.92 -14.11
N ALA A 179 -17.75 16.14 -13.86
CA ALA A 179 -18.61 15.21 -13.12
C ALA A 179 -19.92 14.95 -13.87
N PHE A 180 -20.26 13.68 -14.00
CA PHE A 180 -21.47 13.21 -14.69
C PHE A 180 -22.33 12.39 -13.73
N GLU A 181 -23.64 12.52 -13.86
CA GLU A 181 -24.61 11.86 -12.99
C GLU A 181 -25.66 11.11 -13.81
N TYR A 182 -25.95 9.87 -13.42
CA TYR A 182 -27.10 9.12 -13.89
C TYR A 182 -27.70 8.32 -12.73
N LYS A 183 -28.96 8.60 -12.36
CA LYS A 183 -29.73 7.85 -11.34
C LYS A 183 -28.90 7.49 -10.10
N SER A 184 -28.57 8.49 -9.30
CA SER A 184 -27.76 8.36 -8.07
C SER A 184 -26.34 7.80 -8.27
N CYS A 185 -25.89 7.52 -9.49
CA CYS A 185 -24.50 7.14 -9.81
C CYS A 185 -23.73 8.35 -10.31
N ILE A 186 -22.47 8.49 -9.89
CA ILE A 186 -21.60 9.61 -10.29
C ILE A 186 -20.26 9.10 -10.87
N ALA A 187 -19.89 9.65 -12.02
CA ALA A 187 -18.59 9.47 -12.64
C ALA A 187 -17.80 10.77 -12.62
N VAL A 188 -16.54 10.69 -12.21
CA VAL A 188 -15.61 11.82 -12.15
C VAL A 188 -14.32 11.40 -12.87
N PRO A 189 -14.31 11.37 -14.22
CA PRO A 189 -13.09 11.04 -14.95
C PRO A 189 -12.07 12.19 -14.83
N PHE A 190 -10.81 11.93 -15.18
CA PHE A 190 -9.77 12.95 -15.15
C PHE A 190 -9.99 14.01 -16.23
N PHE A 191 -10.42 13.59 -17.43
CA PHE A 191 -10.85 14.53 -18.46
C PHE A 191 -11.98 13.97 -19.34
N TYR A 192 -12.68 14.89 -20.01
CA TYR A 192 -13.57 14.60 -21.13
C TYR A 192 -13.32 15.61 -22.26
N ASP A 193 -12.98 15.13 -23.46
CA ASP A 193 -12.91 15.96 -24.67
C ASP A 193 -14.27 15.96 -25.36
N VAL A 194 -14.95 17.12 -25.30
CA VAL A 194 -16.27 17.33 -25.89
C VAL A 194 -16.28 17.10 -27.40
N LYS A 195 -15.17 17.40 -28.09
CA LYS A 195 -15.10 17.33 -29.56
C LYS A 195 -14.97 15.89 -30.05
N THR A 196 -14.02 15.15 -29.48
CA THR A 196 -13.75 13.76 -29.90
C THR A 196 -14.60 12.74 -29.15
N LYS A 197 -15.34 13.17 -28.12
CA LYS A 197 -16.09 12.31 -27.21
C LYS A 197 -15.16 11.29 -26.52
N THR A 198 -13.95 11.73 -26.16
CA THR A 198 -12.95 10.88 -25.49
C THR A 198 -12.99 11.13 -23.99
N VAL A 199 -13.09 10.05 -23.21
CA VAL A 199 -12.95 10.11 -21.75
C VAL A 199 -11.59 9.55 -21.32
N GLY A 200 -10.96 10.20 -20.35
CA GLY A 200 -9.68 9.75 -19.80
C GLY A 200 -9.66 9.64 -18.28
N ILE A 201 -8.98 8.63 -17.75
CA ILE A 201 -8.63 8.52 -16.32
C ILE A 201 -7.13 8.72 -16.12
N LEU A 202 -6.73 9.25 -14.95
CA LEU A 202 -5.34 9.40 -14.55
C LEU A 202 -4.92 8.21 -13.68
N LEU A 203 -3.72 7.67 -13.93
CA LEU A 203 -3.10 6.69 -13.03
C LEU A 203 -1.90 7.27 -12.29
N TYR A 204 -1.66 6.73 -11.11
CA TYR A 204 -0.52 7.03 -10.26
C TYR A 204 0.57 5.94 -10.34
N SER A 205 0.43 4.97 -11.25
CA SER A 205 1.39 3.90 -11.49
C SER A 205 1.70 3.82 -12.99
N ASN A 206 2.93 3.42 -13.35
CA ASN A 206 3.31 3.16 -14.73
C ASN A 206 2.77 1.82 -15.29
N LYS A 207 2.07 1.03 -14.48
CA LYS A 207 1.46 -0.24 -14.87
C LYS A 207 -0.05 -0.14 -14.90
N THR A 208 -0.65 -0.77 -15.90
CA THR A 208 -2.10 -0.94 -15.97
C THR A 208 -2.55 -2.29 -15.40
N SER A 209 -3.83 -2.39 -15.03
CA SER A 209 -4.48 -3.63 -14.60
C SER A 209 -5.95 -3.66 -15.04
N LEU A 210 -6.59 -4.82 -14.86
CA LEU A 210 -8.01 -5.02 -15.14
C LEU A 210 -8.90 -4.00 -14.42
N LYS A 211 -8.51 -3.56 -13.21
CA LYS A 211 -9.21 -2.52 -12.44
C LYS A 211 -9.40 -1.22 -13.24
N ASN A 212 -8.45 -0.88 -14.13
CA ASN A 212 -8.53 0.35 -14.92
C ASN A 212 -9.57 0.25 -16.04
N ILE A 213 -9.67 -0.90 -16.68
CA ILE A 213 -10.73 -1.18 -17.68
C ILE A 213 -12.09 -1.15 -16.96
N PHE A 214 -12.18 -1.78 -15.79
CA PHE A 214 -13.40 -1.82 -15.00
C PHE A 214 -13.84 -0.43 -14.50
N ARG A 215 -12.88 0.43 -14.12
CA ARG A 215 -13.15 1.83 -13.80
C ARG A 215 -13.74 2.59 -14.98
N LEU A 216 -13.11 2.48 -16.15
CA LEU A 216 -13.59 3.14 -17.37
C LEU A 216 -14.94 2.57 -17.82
N TYR A 217 -15.20 1.27 -17.63
CA TYR A 217 -16.53 0.68 -17.89
C TYR A 217 -17.61 1.35 -17.05
N TYR A 218 -17.38 1.55 -15.74
CA TYR A 218 -18.31 2.27 -14.89
C TYR A 218 -18.49 3.73 -15.34
N ASP A 219 -17.38 4.47 -15.50
CA ASP A 219 -17.44 5.89 -15.84
C ASP A 219 -18.14 6.12 -17.19
N VAL A 220 -17.80 5.34 -18.22
CA VAL A 220 -18.41 5.42 -19.56
C VAL A 220 -19.89 5.11 -19.52
N ASN A 221 -20.32 4.11 -18.74
CA ASN A 221 -21.73 3.77 -18.62
C ASN A 221 -22.53 4.88 -17.92
N VAL A 222 -22.01 5.48 -16.86
CA VAL A 222 -22.66 6.65 -16.23
C VAL A 222 -22.80 7.80 -17.24
N ILE A 223 -21.72 8.11 -17.97
CA ILE A 223 -21.69 9.22 -18.94
C ILE A 223 -22.68 8.98 -20.09
N ARG A 224 -22.67 7.79 -20.69
CA ARG A 224 -23.59 7.41 -21.78
C ARG A 224 -25.05 7.44 -21.35
N ASN A 225 -25.37 6.88 -20.19
CA ASN A 225 -26.73 6.88 -19.67
C ASN A 225 -27.20 8.27 -19.19
N ALA A 226 -26.27 9.17 -18.85
CA ALA A 226 -26.56 10.58 -18.58
C ALA A 226 -26.84 11.40 -19.86
N GLY A 227 -26.76 10.79 -21.05
CA GLY A 227 -27.09 11.42 -22.34
C GLY A 227 -25.88 11.96 -23.11
N TYR A 228 -24.66 11.64 -22.71
CA TYR A 228 -23.44 12.12 -23.38
C TYR A 228 -22.79 11.01 -24.21
N GLU A 229 -22.34 11.34 -25.41
CA GLU A 229 -21.61 10.40 -26.26
C GLU A 229 -20.19 10.14 -25.72
N VAL A 230 -19.74 8.89 -25.85
CA VAL A 230 -18.35 8.49 -25.60
C VAL A 230 -17.91 7.52 -26.69
N ASN A 231 -16.96 7.98 -27.51
CA ASN A 231 -16.43 7.24 -28.66
C ASN A 231 -15.12 6.52 -28.33
N GLU A 232 -14.34 7.08 -27.41
CA GLU A 232 -13.02 6.54 -27.04
C GLU A 232 -12.82 6.64 -25.53
N ALA A 233 -12.10 5.66 -24.97
CA ALA A 233 -11.74 5.60 -23.55
C ALA A 233 -10.24 5.36 -23.42
N VAL A 234 -9.56 6.26 -22.69
CA VAL A 234 -8.09 6.25 -22.59
C VAL A 234 -7.59 6.37 -21.16
N ILE A 235 -6.31 6.08 -20.98
CA ILE A 235 -5.60 6.20 -19.71
C ILE A 235 -4.46 7.19 -19.88
N VAL A 236 -4.39 8.20 -19.01
CA VAL A 236 -3.21 9.06 -18.81
C VAL A 236 -2.33 8.39 -17.76
N ILE A 237 -1.12 7.98 -18.15
CA ILE A 237 -0.26 7.13 -17.32
C ILE A 237 1.18 7.67 -17.27
N PRO A 238 1.84 7.65 -16.09
CA PRO A 238 3.26 7.90 -15.98
C PRO A 238 4.07 6.95 -16.87
N LYS A 239 5.03 7.49 -17.62
CA LYS A 239 5.96 6.69 -18.43
C LYS A 239 6.95 5.97 -17.51
N TYR A 240 7.23 4.72 -17.83
CA TYR A 240 8.39 4.01 -17.30
C TYR A 240 9.67 4.71 -17.78
N GLN A 241 10.60 4.92 -16.85
CA GLN A 241 11.93 5.45 -17.13
C GLN A 241 12.96 4.60 -16.39
N ASP A 242 14.03 4.24 -17.09
CA ASP A 242 15.22 3.68 -16.50
C ASP A 242 15.88 4.71 -15.60
N ARG A 243 16.52 4.22 -14.55
CA ARG A 243 17.08 5.04 -13.47
C ARG A 243 17.96 6.16 -14.02
N LYS A 244 18.83 5.82 -14.97
CA LYS A 244 19.76 6.73 -15.68
C LYS A 244 19.11 7.95 -16.35
N ASN A 245 17.81 7.86 -16.67
CA ASN A 245 17.04 8.89 -17.37
C ASN A 245 16.07 9.64 -16.42
N VAL A 246 16.03 9.26 -15.14
CA VAL A 246 15.19 9.91 -14.14
C VAL A 246 15.86 11.18 -13.62
N LYS A 247 15.08 12.26 -13.55
CA LYS A 247 15.52 13.57 -13.07
C LYS A 247 14.63 14.06 -11.94
N GLN A 248 15.24 14.72 -10.97
CA GLN A 248 14.58 15.29 -9.80
C GLN A 248 13.35 16.10 -10.18
N GLY A 249 12.22 15.84 -9.52
CA GLY A 249 10.97 16.56 -9.70
C GLY A 249 10.29 16.39 -11.07
N ARG A 250 10.82 15.57 -11.98
CA ARG A 250 10.25 15.34 -13.32
C ARG A 250 9.48 14.02 -13.37
N LEU A 251 8.26 14.10 -13.89
CA LEU A 251 7.41 12.94 -14.16
C LEU A 251 6.80 13.09 -15.55
N ASN A 252 7.11 12.15 -16.45
CA ASN A 252 6.61 12.16 -17.83
C ASN A 252 5.37 11.28 -17.96
N PHE A 253 4.48 11.64 -18.89
CA PHE A 253 3.22 10.93 -19.12
C PHE A 253 3.06 10.49 -20.57
N MET A 254 2.13 9.56 -20.77
CA MET A 254 1.57 9.20 -22.07
C MET A 254 0.06 8.98 -21.96
N VAL A 255 -0.62 9.01 -23.10
CA VAL A 255 -1.99 8.51 -23.24
C VAL A 255 -1.96 7.12 -23.89
N SER A 256 -2.80 6.21 -23.40
CA SER A 256 -2.96 4.88 -23.96
C SER A 256 -4.43 4.52 -24.13
N GLU A 257 -4.78 3.94 -25.29
CA GLU A 257 -6.07 3.32 -25.58
C GLU A 257 -6.13 1.85 -25.12
N TYR A 258 -5.02 1.33 -24.58
CA TYR A 258 -4.85 -0.06 -24.18
C TYR A 258 -4.57 -0.17 -22.68
N ALA A 259 -4.98 -1.31 -22.12
CA ALA A 259 -4.66 -1.66 -20.74
C ALA A 259 -4.46 -3.17 -20.60
N ASN A 260 -3.80 -3.56 -19.52
CA ASN A 260 -3.67 -4.94 -19.13
C ASN A 260 -5.03 -5.50 -18.68
N TYR A 261 -5.57 -6.41 -19.48
CA TYR A 261 -6.85 -7.10 -19.28
C TYR A 261 -6.75 -8.34 -18.37
N LYS A 262 -5.56 -8.68 -17.88
CA LYS A 262 -5.35 -9.81 -16.96
C LYS A 262 -5.50 -9.38 -15.49
N LYS A 263 -5.86 -10.34 -14.64
CA LYS A 263 -5.99 -10.15 -13.18
C LYS A 263 -4.69 -9.64 -12.55
N SER A 264 -3.56 -10.25 -12.87
CA SER A 264 -2.25 -9.84 -12.35
C SER A 264 -1.67 -8.65 -13.13
N LYS A 265 -0.98 -7.75 -12.41
CA LYS A 265 -0.21 -6.67 -13.03
C LYS A 265 0.90 -7.23 -13.92
N PRO A 266 1.28 -6.54 -15.00
CA PRO A 266 2.36 -6.97 -15.87
C PRO A 266 3.70 -6.96 -15.12
N THR A 267 4.50 -8.00 -15.36
CA THR A 267 5.85 -8.16 -14.84
C THR A 267 6.87 -8.15 -15.98
N ILE A 268 8.10 -7.75 -15.66
CA ILE A 268 9.22 -7.75 -16.61
C ILE A 268 10.23 -8.79 -16.14
N ASP A 269 10.77 -9.55 -17.09
CA ASP A 269 11.95 -10.36 -16.85
C ASP A 269 13.19 -9.46 -16.88
N LYS A 270 13.75 -9.19 -15.69
CA LYS A 270 14.93 -8.33 -15.52
C LYS A 270 16.18 -8.85 -16.24
N LYS A 271 16.22 -10.12 -16.66
CA LYS A 271 17.35 -10.69 -17.42
C LYS A 271 17.35 -10.27 -18.89
N LYS A 272 16.24 -9.72 -19.39
CA LYS A 272 16.13 -9.26 -20.77
C LYS A 272 16.48 -7.79 -20.86
N ASN A 273 17.40 -7.45 -21.77
CA ASN A 273 17.73 -6.06 -22.11
C ASN A 273 16.61 -5.48 -23.00
N LEU A 274 15.52 -5.05 -22.36
CA LEU A 274 14.38 -4.42 -23.03
C LEU A 274 14.55 -2.90 -23.03
N SER A 275 14.10 -2.24 -24.10
CA SER A 275 14.04 -0.77 -24.15
C SER A 275 12.91 -0.25 -23.25
N GLU A 276 13.01 1.01 -22.79
CA GLU A 276 11.95 1.67 -22.03
C GLU A 276 10.60 1.64 -22.77
N ASN A 277 10.61 1.85 -24.10
CA ASN A 277 9.41 1.79 -24.93
C ASN A 277 8.78 0.39 -24.97
N GLU A 278 9.60 -0.66 -25.05
CA GLU A 278 9.09 -2.03 -25.01
C GLU A 278 8.54 -2.40 -23.63
N ILE A 279 9.21 -1.97 -22.56
CA ILE A 279 8.71 -2.14 -21.19
C ILE A 279 7.36 -1.43 -21.02
N GLN A 280 7.27 -0.19 -21.51
CA GLN A 280 6.04 0.58 -21.47
C GLN A 280 4.92 -0.11 -22.24
N ALA A 281 5.19 -0.63 -23.44
CA ALA A 281 4.23 -1.38 -24.24
C ALA A 281 3.75 -2.65 -23.53
N ILE A 282 4.64 -3.37 -22.84
CA ILE A 282 4.29 -4.53 -21.99
C ILE A 282 3.35 -4.11 -20.85
N PHE A 283 3.60 -2.94 -20.24
CA PHE A 283 2.82 -2.43 -19.12
C PHE A 283 1.39 -1.99 -19.47
N ILE A 284 1.16 -1.59 -20.72
CA ILE A 284 -0.18 -1.26 -21.26
C ILE A 284 -0.78 -2.38 -22.12
N LYS A 285 -0.01 -3.44 -22.39
CA LYS A 285 -0.38 -4.55 -23.29
C LYS A 285 -0.70 -4.08 -24.71
N ASP A 286 0.11 -3.18 -25.27
CA ASP A 286 -0.11 -2.63 -26.63
C ASP A 286 0.05 -3.72 -27.71
N PRO A 287 -1.00 -4.13 -28.43
CA PRO A 287 -0.89 -5.16 -29.47
C PRO A 287 -0.12 -4.69 -30.72
N ASN A 288 0.03 -3.39 -30.92
CA ASN A 288 0.64 -2.79 -32.12
C ASN A 288 2.14 -2.55 -31.98
N PHE A 289 2.70 -2.74 -30.78
CA PHE A 289 4.12 -2.55 -30.55
C PHE A 289 4.97 -3.65 -31.21
N LYS A 290 6.15 -3.29 -31.71
CA LYS A 290 7.12 -4.22 -32.31
C LYS A 290 7.98 -4.87 -31.21
N TYR A 291 7.46 -5.91 -30.58
CA TYR A 291 8.16 -6.64 -29.51
C TYR A 291 9.39 -7.40 -30.01
N SER A 292 10.45 -7.39 -29.21
CA SER A 292 11.65 -8.20 -29.44
C SER A 292 11.39 -9.69 -29.21
N SER A 293 10.46 -10.03 -28.32
CA SER A 293 10.11 -11.41 -27.98
C SER A 293 8.82 -11.88 -28.65
N LYS A 294 8.89 -12.99 -29.41
CA LYS A 294 7.73 -13.68 -29.99
C LYS A 294 6.71 -14.11 -28.93
N THR A 295 7.17 -14.59 -27.76
CA THR A 295 6.29 -14.99 -26.65
C THR A 295 5.54 -13.80 -26.07
N THR A 296 6.23 -12.66 -25.90
CA THR A 296 5.57 -11.42 -25.47
C THR A 296 4.53 -10.98 -26.49
N LYS A 297 4.87 -10.98 -27.79
CA LYS A 297 3.94 -10.67 -28.87
C LYS A 297 2.68 -11.53 -28.82
N LYS A 298 2.83 -12.86 -28.75
CA LYS A 298 1.69 -13.79 -28.64
C LYS A 298 0.81 -13.52 -27.41
N ASN A 299 1.42 -13.07 -26.31
CA ASN A 299 0.72 -12.75 -25.07
C ASN A 299 -0.03 -11.42 -25.07
N VAL A 300 0.08 -10.61 -26.13
CA VAL A 300 -0.57 -9.31 -26.26
C VAL A 300 -1.37 -9.14 -27.55
N GLU A 301 -1.15 -9.97 -28.57
CA GLU A 301 -1.77 -9.83 -29.90
C GLU A 301 -3.30 -9.92 -29.89
N THR A 302 -3.89 -10.51 -28.83
CA THR A 302 -5.34 -10.61 -28.66
C THR A 302 -5.95 -9.46 -27.86
N ASN A 303 -5.14 -8.49 -27.43
CA ASN A 303 -5.65 -7.34 -26.71
C ASN A 303 -6.40 -6.40 -27.65
N VAL A 304 -7.43 -5.73 -27.13
CA VAL A 304 -8.25 -4.75 -27.86
C VAL A 304 -8.21 -3.40 -27.15
N LYS A 305 -8.77 -2.36 -27.78
CA LYS A 305 -8.86 -1.06 -27.12
C LYS A 305 -9.77 -1.16 -25.90
N ILE A 306 -9.56 -0.28 -24.93
CA ILE A 306 -10.41 -0.22 -23.72
C ILE A 306 -11.88 0.00 -24.07
N ILE A 307 -12.16 0.83 -25.07
CA ILE A 307 -13.54 1.09 -25.52
C ILE A 307 -14.23 -0.17 -26.06
N ASP A 308 -13.50 -1.07 -26.71
CA ASP A 308 -14.06 -2.32 -27.26
C ASP A 308 -14.44 -3.29 -26.14
N HIS A 309 -13.62 -3.38 -25.08
CA HIS A 309 -14.00 -4.11 -23.88
C HIS A 309 -15.31 -3.58 -23.30
N ILE A 310 -15.47 -2.26 -23.23
CA ILE A 310 -16.67 -1.62 -22.67
C ILE A 310 -17.89 -1.88 -23.55
N ASN A 311 -17.76 -1.70 -24.86
CA ASN A 311 -18.85 -1.92 -25.82
C ASN A 311 -19.33 -3.38 -25.86
N SER A 312 -18.45 -4.33 -25.51
CA SER A 312 -18.81 -5.74 -25.36
C SER A 312 -19.48 -6.10 -24.03
N GLU A 313 -19.79 -5.13 -23.18
CA GLU A 313 -20.25 -5.36 -21.79
C GLU A 313 -19.26 -6.26 -21.01
N LEU A 314 -17.96 -6.05 -21.24
CA LEU A 314 -16.86 -6.82 -20.66
C LEU A 314 -16.86 -8.33 -21.01
N SER A 315 -17.76 -8.80 -21.88
CA SER A 315 -17.87 -10.22 -22.25
C SER A 315 -16.63 -10.78 -22.96
N ILE A 316 -15.76 -9.93 -23.52
CA ILE A 316 -14.47 -10.36 -24.08
C ILE A 316 -13.52 -10.86 -22.97
N LEU A 317 -13.75 -10.45 -21.71
CA LEU A 317 -12.95 -10.87 -20.57
C LEU A 317 -13.49 -12.21 -20.04
N GLU A 318 -12.68 -13.27 -20.11
CA GLU A 318 -13.04 -14.63 -19.67
C GLU A 318 -13.67 -14.69 -18.27
N PHE A 319 -13.31 -13.75 -17.40
CA PHE A 319 -13.81 -13.68 -16.04
C PHE A 319 -15.33 -13.40 -15.98
N PHE A 320 -15.85 -12.47 -16.78
CA PHE A 320 -17.28 -12.13 -16.79
C PHE A 320 -18.13 -13.21 -17.50
N ASN A 321 -17.48 -14.15 -18.21
CA ASN A 321 -18.15 -15.28 -18.85
C ASN A 321 -18.20 -16.55 -17.98
N LYS A 322 -17.35 -16.65 -16.95
CA LYS A 322 -17.39 -17.79 -16.03
C LYS A 322 -18.45 -17.51 -14.98
N LYS A 323 -19.47 -18.36 -14.90
CA LYS A 323 -20.20 -18.57 -13.63
C LYS A 323 -19.19 -19.13 -12.64
N VAL A 324 -18.48 -18.25 -11.93
CA VAL A 324 -17.61 -18.66 -10.83
C VAL A 324 -18.54 -18.87 -9.63
N ASN A 325 -18.75 -20.13 -9.27
CA ASN A 325 -19.29 -20.59 -7.98
C ASN A 325 -20.36 -19.68 -7.35
N GLU A 326 -21.63 -19.83 -7.73
CA GLU A 326 -22.81 -19.29 -7.00
C GLU A 326 -22.86 -17.76 -6.70
N ARG A 327 -21.81 -16.98 -7.00
CA ARG A 327 -21.72 -15.53 -6.80
C ARG A 327 -22.24 -14.78 -8.01
N GLU A 328 -23.24 -13.94 -7.79
CA GLU A 328 -23.82 -13.05 -8.80
C GLU A 328 -22.80 -11.96 -9.15
N THR A 329 -22.39 -11.88 -10.42
CA THR A 329 -21.72 -10.67 -10.94
C THR A 329 -22.78 -9.64 -11.31
N PHE A 330 -22.53 -8.38 -11.00
CA PHE A 330 -23.52 -7.33 -11.17
C PHE A 330 -23.16 -6.43 -12.34
N THR A 331 -24.01 -6.44 -13.38
CA THR A 331 -23.91 -5.48 -14.48
C THR A 331 -24.12 -4.05 -13.98
N PHE A 332 -23.67 -3.05 -14.74
CA PHE A 332 -23.95 -1.65 -14.43
C PHE A 332 -25.45 -1.39 -14.30
N LYS A 333 -26.26 -1.95 -15.22
CA LYS A 333 -27.71 -1.84 -15.17
C LYS A 333 -28.30 -2.35 -13.85
N LYS A 334 -27.88 -3.55 -13.43
CA LYS A 334 -28.35 -4.15 -12.16
C LYS A 334 -27.94 -3.32 -10.96
N PHE A 335 -26.72 -2.76 -10.97
CA PHE A 335 -26.28 -1.85 -9.92
C PHE A 335 -27.16 -0.60 -9.84
N VAL A 336 -27.45 0.04 -10.97
CA VAL A 336 -28.35 1.20 -11.05
C VAL A 336 -29.75 0.83 -10.53
N GLU A 337 -30.29 -0.34 -10.89
CA GLU A 337 -31.58 -0.80 -10.35
C GLU A 337 -31.55 -0.88 -8.82
N ILE A 338 -30.53 -1.50 -8.24
CA ILE A 338 -30.40 -1.68 -6.79
C ILE A 338 -30.31 -0.33 -6.05
N VAL A 339 -29.46 0.59 -6.52
CA VAL A 339 -29.21 1.84 -5.79
C VAL A 339 -30.35 2.86 -5.90
N ASN A 340 -31.31 2.64 -6.80
CA ASN A 340 -32.48 3.51 -6.97
C ASN A 340 -33.80 2.86 -6.52
N ASP A 341 -33.75 1.61 -6.07
CA ASP A 341 -34.90 0.89 -5.53
C ASP A 341 -34.67 0.65 -4.04
N GLU A 342 -35.50 1.26 -3.19
CA GLU A 342 -35.33 1.22 -1.74
C GLU A 342 -35.49 -0.21 -1.17
N GLU A 343 -36.35 -1.04 -1.76
CA GLU A 343 -36.55 -2.42 -1.31
C GLU A 343 -35.35 -3.29 -1.68
N LEU A 344 -34.84 -3.16 -2.91
CA LEU A 344 -33.63 -3.86 -3.33
C LEU A 344 -32.42 -3.40 -2.52
N LEU A 345 -32.26 -2.10 -2.31
CA LEU A 345 -31.17 -1.55 -1.51
C LEU A 345 -31.20 -2.11 -0.09
N LYS A 346 -32.38 -2.14 0.57
CA LYS A 346 -32.55 -2.76 1.89
C LYS A 346 -32.19 -4.23 1.88
N LYS A 347 -32.68 -4.99 0.89
CA LYS A 347 -32.40 -6.42 0.73
C LYS A 347 -30.90 -6.70 0.64
N TYR A 348 -30.17 -6.03 -0.26
CA TYR A 348 -28.73 -6.25 -0.42
C TYR A 348 -27.92 -5.67 0.74
N SER A 349 -28.46 -4.65 1.42
CA SER A 349 -27.84 -4.08 2.62
C SER A 349 -27.96 -4.97 3.86
N SER A 350 -28.83 -5.99 3.89
CA SER A 350 -28.99 -6.87 5.06
C SER A 350 -28.20 -8.18 4.98
N TRP A 351 -27.42 -8.41 3.92
CA TRP A 351 -26.72 -9.68 3.63
C TRP A 351 -25.55 -10.05 4.56
N VAL A 352 -25.36 -9.38 5.70
CA VAL A 352 -24.32 -9.73 6.70
C VAL A 352 -24.48 -11.14 7.21
N ASN A 353 -25.70 -11.56 7.50
CA ASN A 353 -25.99 -12.80 8.19
C ASN A 353 -25.70 -14.05 7.35
N GLU A 354 -25.34 -13.86 6.07
CA GLU A 354 -25.08 -14.90 5.09
C GLU A 354 -23.60 -14.95 4.66
N ILE A 355 -22.70 -14.23 5.35
CA ILE A 355 -21.26 -14.32 5.08
C ILE A 355 -20.78 -15.76 5.30
N ASP A 356 -20.07 -16.30 4.31
CA ASP A 356 -19.56 -17.67 4.29
C ASP A 356 -18.13 -17.75 3.70
N GLU A 357 -17.57 -18.96 3.63
CA GLU A 357 -16.19 -19.18 3.20
C GLU A 357 -15.90 -18.81 1.74
N THR A 358 -16.91 -18.76 0.87
CA THR A 358 -16.74 -18.28 -0.52
C THR A 358 -16.40 -16.80 -0.56
N ASP A 359 -16.66 -16.05 0.52
CA ASP A 359 -16.40 -14.63 0.58
C ASP A 359 -14.94 -14.24 0.70
N LEU A 360 -14.08 -15.22 0.97
CA LEU A 360 -12.64 -15.06 1.06
C LEU A 360 -11.96 -15.11 -0.31
N GLU A 361 -12.69 -15.44 -1.38
CA GLU A 361 -12.21 -15.43 -2.76
C GLU A 361 -12.34 -14.01 -3.35
N ASP A 362 -11.24 -13.50 -3.93
CA ASP A 362 -11.20 -12.23 -4.69
C ASP A 362 -11.12 -12.53 -6.18
N ASP A 363 -12.27 -12.85 -6.73
CA ASP A 363 -12.38 -13.37 -8.07
C ASP A 363 -11.99 -12.35 -9.14
N LEU A 364 -12.26 -11.06 -8.93
CA LEU A 364 -11.83 -10.00 -9.85
C LEU A 364 -10.38 -9.55 -9.61
N ASN A 365 -9.73 -10.03 -8.54
CA ASN A 365 -8.43 -9.56 -8.08
C ASN A 365 -8.40 -8.03 -7.92
N LEU A 366 -9.50 -7.46 -7.39
CA LEU A 366 -9.62 -6.03 -7.13
C LEU A 366 -9.07 -5.63 -5.75
N GLY A 367 -8.63 -6.63 -4.98
CA GLY A 367 -8.25 -6.55 -3.59
C GLY A 367 -9.49 -6.68 -2.72
N ASN A 368 -9.79 -7.87 -2.19
CA ASN A 368 -10.84 -8.03 -1.19
C ASN A 368 -10.42 -7.33 0.11
N GLN A 369 -10.84 -6.07 0.23
CA GLN A 369 -10.51 -5.18 1.33
C GLN A 369 -11.18 -5.63 2.64
N PHE A 370 -12.12 -6.58 2.61
CA PHE A 370 -12.83 -7.06 3.79
C PHE A 370 -12.32 -8.39 4.31
N TYR A 371 -11.22 -8.88 3.76
CA TYR A 371 -10.70 -10.22 4.07
C TYR A 371 -10.61 -10.46 5.57
N LEU A 372 -9.96 -9.56 6.33
CA LEU A 372 -9.82 -9.70 7.78
C LEU A 372 -11.15 -9.68 8.51
N SER A 373 -12.05 -8.73 8.22
CA SER A 373 -13.37 -8.67 8.85
C SER A 373 -14.22 -9.90 8.58
N ILE A 374 -14.11 -10.47 7.36
CA ILE A 374 -14.76 -11.74 7.01
C ILE A 374 -14.15 -12.88 7.84
N VAL A 375 -12.82 -12.94 7.97
CA VAL A 375 -12.13 -13.95 8.78
C VAL A 375 -12.47 -13.84 10.26
N GLU A 376 -12.46 -12.64 10.83
CA GLU A 376 -12.84 -12.41 12.24
C GLU A 376 -14.23 -12.91 12.54
N LYS A 377 -15.16 -12.75 11.59
CA LYS A 377 -16.52 -13.23 11.73
C LYS A 377 -16.62 -14.76 11.59
N LEU A 378 -15.97 -15.34 10.60
CA LEU A 378 -16.06 -16.77 10.30
C LEU A 378 -15.23 -17.62 11.26
N LEU A 379 -14.02 -17.17 11.58
CA LEU A 379 -13.00 -17.89 12.34
C LEU A 379 -12.23 -16.93 13.28
N PRO A 380 -12.86 -16.40 14.35
CA PRO A 380 -12.24 -15.41 15.25
C PRO A 380 -10.85 -15.80 15.77
N ASN A 381 -10.66 -17.08 16.13
CA ASN A 381 -9.39 -17.60 16.66
C ASN A 381 -8.25 -17.63 15.61
N TYR A 382 -8.58 -17.42 14.33
CA TYR A 382 -7.64 -17.39 13.21
C TYR A 382 -7.51 -15.99 12.61
N ALA A 383 -8.10 -14.95 13.19
CA ALA A 383 -7.95 -13.56 12.74
C ALA A 383 -6.48 -13.11 12.66
N ILE A 384 -5.63 -13.62 13.56
CA ILE A 384 -4.19 -13.33 13.59
C ILE A 384 -3.35 -14.24 12.67
N SER A 385 -3.96 -15.18 11.95
CA SER A 385 -3.24 -16.23 11.22
C SER A 385 -2.70 -15.79 9.87
N SER A 386 -1.65 -16.45 9.41
CA SER A 386 -1.18 -16.27 8.03
C SER A 386 -2.23 -16.81 7.04
N LYS A 387 -2.31 -16.21 5.83
CA LYS A 387 -3.20 -16.68 4.75
C LYS A 387 -3.07 -18.18 4.49
N VAL A 388 -1.86 -18.71 4.60
CA VAL A 388 -1.56 -20.12 4.32
C VAL A 388 -2.24 -21.01 5.36
N ILE A 389 -2.13 -20.67 6.65
CA ILE A 389 -2.80 -21.38 7.75
C ILE A 389 -4.31 -21.24 7.69
N LEU A 390 -4.79 -20.05 7.38
CA LEU A 390 -6.23 -19.81 7.22
C LEU A 390 -6.83 -20.64 6.08
N ARG A 391 -6.17 -20.67 4.91
CA ARG A 391 -6.59 -21.53 3.78
C ARG A 391 -6.60 -23.00 4.16
N LEU A 392 -5.62 -23.46 4.95
CA LEU A 392 -5.61 -24.83 5.46
C LEU A 392 -6.82 -25.10 6.34
N LYS A 393 -7.14 -24.19 7.28
CA LYS A 393 -8.28 -24.32 8.19
C LYS A 393 -9.59 -24.44 7.41
N LEU A 394 -9.82 -23.54 6.45
CA LEU A 394 -11.03 -23.51 5.62
C LEU A 394 -11.15 -24.77 4.76
N LYS A 395 -10.07 -25.16 4.08
CA LYS A 395 -10.05 -26.40 3.30
C LYS A 395 -10.41 -27.60 4.18
N ASN A 396 -9.87 -27.68 5.39
CA ASN A 396 -10.16 -28.79 6.31
C ASN A 396 -11.57 -28.73 6.90
N LEU A 397 -12.25 -27.57 6.92
CA LEU A 397 -13.66 -27.47 7.28
C LEU A 397 -14.58 -28.02 6.17
N LYS A 398 -14.25 -27.72 4.90
CA LYS A 398 -14.99 -28.24 3.74
C LYS A 398 -14.72 -29.72 3.47
N GLU A 399 -13.45 -30.09 3.46
CA GLU A 399 -12.95 -31.42 3.10
C GLU A 399 -11.91 -31.88 4.15
N PRO A 400 -12.36 -32.43 5.29
CA PRO A 400 -11.48 -32.84 6.37
C PRO A 400 -10.42 -33.85 5.90
N ASN A 401 -9.16 -33.56 6.20
CA ASN A 401 -8.04 -34.44 5.90
C ASN A 401 -7.17 -34.63 7.15
N PHE A 402 -6.84 -35.88 7.47
CA PHE A 402 -6.03 -36.22 8.64
C PHE A 402 -4.68 -35.48 8.70
N LYS A 403 -4.01 -35.26 7.56
CA LYS A 403 -2.75 -34.50 7.51
C LYS A 403 -2.94 -33.04 7.89
N ASP A 404 -3.98 -32.42 7.31
CA ASP A 404 -4.33 -31.03 7.59
C ASP A 404 -4.71 -30.88 9.08
N GLN A 405 -5.44 -31.85 9.65
CA GLN A 405 -5.77 -31.88 11.09
C GLN A 405 -4.54 -31.96 11.99
N ILE A 406 -3.51 -32.73 11.65
CA ILE A 406 -2.27 -32.80 12.43
C ILE A 406 -1.59 -31.42 12.48
N ILE A 407 -1.48 -30.76 11.34
CA ILE A 407 -0.89 -29.42 11.26
C ILE A 407 -1.74 -28.42 12.06
N LEU A 408 -3.06 -28.48 11.92
CA LEU A 408 -3.96 -27.59 12.66
C LEU A 408 -3.91 -27.86 14.17
N ASP A 409 -3.73 -29.10 14.62
CA ASP A 409 -3.54 -29.45 16.04
C ASP A 409 -2.31 -28.77 16.64
N PHE A 410 -1.20 -28.67 15.89
CA PHE A 410 -0.02 -27.91 16.34
C PHE A 410 -0.37 -26.45 16.66
N TYR A 411 -1.07 -25.79 15.72
CA TYR A 411 -1.46 -24.39 15.87
C TYR A 411 -2.54 -24.22 16.93
N ASP A 412 -3.62 -25.00 16.90
CA ASP A 412 -4.78 -24.91 17.81
C ASP A 412 -4.38 -25.10 19.28
N ASN A 413 -3.33 -25.88 19.54
CA ASN A 413 -2.78 -26.08 20.88
C ASN A 413 -1.57 -25.21 21.20
N ASN A 414 -1.26 -24.20 20.37
CA ASN A 414 -0.17 -23.25 20.57
C ASN A 414 1.19 -23.92 20.87
N LYS A 415 1.48 -25.04 20.22
CA LYS A 415 2.72 -25.81 20.45
C LYS A 415 3.93 -25.06 19.92
N VAL A 416 5.11 -25.35 20.47
CA VAL A 416 6.39 -24.84 19.97
C VAL A 416 7.19 -26.00 19.40
N ALA A 417 7.73 -25.83 18.20
CA ALA A 417 8.64 -26.79 17.56
C ALA A 417 10.03 -26.17 17.39
N LEU A 418 11.06 -26.97 17.70
CA LEU A 418 12.47 -26.58 17.60
C LEU A 418 13.21 -27.60 16.73
N ASN A 419 13.85 -27.13 15.67
CA ASN A 419 14.74 -27.98 14.88
C ASN A 419 15.91 -28.46 15.76
N PRO A 420 16.15 -29.79 15.88
CA PRO A 420 17.29 -30.31 16.64
C PRO A 420 18.64 -29.74 16.18
N ASP A 421 18.76 -29.34 14.92
CA ASP A 421 20.02 -28.90 14.31
C ASP A 421 20.16 -27.36 14.29
N ILE A 422 19.36 -26.63 15.08
CA ILE A 422 19.36 -25.15 15.09
C ILE A 422 20.73 -24.55 15.42
N GLU A 423 21.52 -25.20 16.28
CA GLU A 423 22.86 -24.71 16.67
C GLU A 423 23.87 -24.82 15.52
N GLU A 424 23.58 -25.63 14.50
CA GLU A 424 24.35 -25.77 13.27
C GLU A 424 23.86 -24.83 12.15
N TYR A 425 22.72 -24.18 12.35
CA TYR A 425 22.12 -23.32 11.33
C TYR A 425 22.94 -22.04 11.15
N HIS A 426 23.25 -21.73 9.89
CA HIS A 426 24.22 -20.69 9.54
C HIS A 426 23.90 -19.29 10.10
N VAL A 427 22.61 -18.91 10.20
CA VAL A 427 22.18 -17.66 10.85
C VAL A 427 22.57 -17.65 12.32
N TYR A 428 22.20 -18.71 13.05
CA TYR A 428 22.52 -18.83 14.47
C TYR A 428 24.04 -18.85 14.70
N GLN A 429 24.79 -19.62 13.91
CA GLN A 429 26.25 -19.71 14.04
C GLN A 429 26.95 -18.36 13.84
N LYS A 430 26.52 -17.56 12.85
CA LYS A 430 27.11 -16.25 12.58
C LYS A 430 26.88 -15.27 13.74
N ILE A 431 25.67 -15.24 14.28
CA ILE A 431 25.30 -14.31 15.36
C ILE A 431 25.85 -14.77 16.71
N ASN A 432 25.87 -16.08 16.99
CA ASN A 432 26.32 -16.64 18.27
C ASN A 432 27.84 -16.83 18.38
N LYS A 433 28.62 -16.35 17.40
CA LYS A 433 30.08 -16.51 17.39
C LYS A 433 30.71 -15.69 18.52
N GLU A 434 31.54 -16.34 19.33
CA GLU A 434 32.24 -15.70 20.45
C GLU A 434 33.17 -14.58 19.96
N ASN A 435 33.15 -13.45 20.68
CA ASN A 435 33.93 -12.24 20.41
C ASN A 435 33.71 -11.63 19.02
N ALA A 436 32.65 -12.01 18.31
CA ALA A 436 32.28 -11.41 17.03
C ALA A 436 31.64 -10.04 17.25
N LYS A 437 32.08 -9.05 16.47
CA LYS A 437 31.43 -7.73 16.39
C LYS A 437 30.21 -7.85 15.47
N ILE A 438 29.03 -7.80 16.05
CA ILE A 438 27.76 -7.90 15.34
C ILE A 438 27.15 -6.52 15.23
N ILE A 439 26.76 -6.13 14.02
CA ILE A 439 26.10 -4.85 13.74
C ILE A 439 24.64 -5.14 13.43
N TRP A 440 23.72 -4.60 14.21
CA TRP A 440 22.28 -4.73 14.02
C TRP A 440 21.77 -3.42 13.44
N PHE A 441 21.00 -3.45 12.37
CA PHE A 441 20.47 -2.22 11.79
C PHE A 441 19.13 -2.43 11.09
N ASP A 442 18.40 -1.32 10.94
CA ASP A 442 17.12 -1.27 10.23
C ASP A 442 17.04 0.06 9.47
N PHE A 443 16.40 0.06 8.30
CA PHE A 443 16.14 1.25 7.50
C PHE A 443 14.67 1.65 7.47
N GLU A 444 14.44 2.96 7.62
CA GLU A 444 13.13 3.57 7.41
C GLU A 444 13.16 4.59 6.26
N GLY A 445 12.11 4.54 5.44
CA GLY A 445 12.09 5.17 4.12
C GLY A 445 11.40 6.54 4.04
N VAL A 446 11.62 7.22 2.91
CA VAL A 446 10.81 8.34 2.41
C VAL A 446 10.48 8.10 0.94
N THR A 447 9.25 8.41 0.52
CA THR A 447 8.85 8.25 -0.88
C THR A 447 8.02 9.43 -1.36
N LEU A 448 8.17 9.77 -2.63
CA LEU A 448 7.32 10.74 -3.31
C LEU A 448 6.82 10.15 -4.63
N PRO A 449 5.65 10.60 -5.12
CA PRO A 449 5.14 10.20 -6.43
C PRO A 449 5.93 10.81 -7.61
N ILE A 450 6.91 11.64 -7.30
CA ILE A 450 7.89 12.22 -8.21
C ILE A 450 9.30 11.96 -7.66
N PRO A 451 10.35 11.95 -8.51
CA PRO A 451 11.73 11.75 -8.07
C PRO A 451 12.18 12.77 -7.01
N ILE A 452 12.68 12.31 -5.86
CA ILE A 452 13.21 13.20 -4.80
C ILE A 452 14.58 13.76 -5.18
N ILE A 453 15.41 12.97 -5.85
CA ILE A 453 16.73 13.33 -6.38
C ILE A 453 16.90 12.78 -7.82
N ASP A 454 17.95 13.19 -8.51
CA ASP A 454 18.31 12.56 -9.79
C ASP A 454 18.56 11.05 -9.58
N TYR A 455 18.15 10.25 -10.56
CA TYR A 455 18.26 8.79 -10.54
C TYR A 455 17.43 8.08 -9.45
N ASN A 456 16.57 8.77 -8.69
CA ASN A 456 15.57 8.12 -7.83
C ASN A 456 14.24 7.96 -8.58
N LYS A 457 13.81 6.71 -8.85
CA LYS A 457 12.54 6.46 -9.58
C LYS A 457 11.33 6.99 -8.79
N PRO A 458 10.27 7.47 -9.45
CA PRO A 458 9.01 7.82 -8.77
C PRO A 458 8.49 6.65 -7.93
N TYR A 459 7.99 6.95 -6.73
CA TYR A 459 7.50 5.99 -5.72
C TYR A 459 8.56 5.06 -5.11
N ASN A 460 9.83 5.11 -5.55
CA ASN A 460 10.89 4.35 -4.89
C ASN A 460 11.33 5.07 -3.61
N GLN A 461 11.47 4.30 -2.53
CA GLN A 461 11.91 4.82 -1.25
C GLN A 461 13.40 5.21 -1.27
N LEU A 462 13.74 6.31 -0.60
CA LEU A 462 15.09 6.65 -0.15
C LEU A 462 15.18 6.50 1.37
N MET A 463 16.38 6.37 1.93
CA MET A 463 16.56 6.12 3.35
C MET A 463 16.49 7.42 4.15
N SER A 464 15.41 7.62 4.88
CA SER A 464 15.23 8.80 5.74
C SER A 464 15.72 8.58 7.16
N GLN A 465 15.95 7.32 7.54
CA GLN A 465 16.39 6.98 8.88
C GLN A 465 17.14 5.64 8.88
N THR A 466 18.09 5.50 9.80
CA THR A 466 18.67 4.22 10.18
C THR A 466 19.04 4.21 11.65
N SER A 467 18.80 3.09 12.32
CA SER A 467 19.31 2.85 13.67
C SER A 467 20.32 1.72 13.63
N ILE A 468 21.38 1.84 14.42
CA ILE A 468 22.49 0.91 14.43
C ILE A 468 22.80 0.59 15.89
N ILE A 469 22.80 -0.70 16.24
CA ILE A 469 23.25 -1.19 17.55
C ILE A 469 24.39 -2.16 17.30
N LYS A 470 25.48 -2.04 18.06
CA LYS A 470 26.62 -2.94 17.98
C LYS A 470 26.76 -3.77 19.25
N THR A 471 27.00 -5.06 19.06
CA THR A 471 27.13 -6.01 20.17
C THR A 471 28.37 -6.88 20.07
N ILE A 472 28.91 -7.27 21.22
CA ILE A 472 29.91 -8.36 21.36
C ILE A 472 29.39 -9.30 22.43
N ASN A 473 29.37 -10.61 22.16
CA ASN A 473 28.88 -11.62 23.12
C ASN A 473 27.47 -11.31 23.66
N ASN A 474 26.59 -10.79 22.81
CA ASN A 474 25.23 -10.33 23.16
C ASN A 474 25.16 -9.05 23.99
N GLU A 475 26.28 -8.43 24.38
CA GLU A 475 26.27 -7.18 25.13
C GLU A 475 26.35 -5.99 24.17
N ILE A 476 25.47 -5.00 24.35
CA ILE A 476 25.48 -3.74 23.60
C ILE A 476 26.65 -2.88 24.08
N TYR A 477 27.52 -2.46 23.15
CA TYR A 477 28.65 -1.56 23.46
C TYR A 477 28.54 -0.20 22.76
N GLU A 478 27.74 -0.09 21.71
CA GLU A 478 27.55 1.14 20.94
C GLU A 478 26.16 1.17 20.29
N SER A 479 25.54 2.34 20.21
CA SER A 479 24.27 2.53 19.51
C SER A 479 24.13 3.96 18.97
N HIS A 480 23.63 4.09 17.75
CA HIS A 480 23.40 5.36 17.08
C HIS A 480 22.12 5.34 16.26
N ASP A 481 21.33 6.41 16.36
CA ASP A 481 20.09 6.58 15.59
C ASP A 481 20.17 7.85 14.73
N TYR A 482 20.12 7.66 13.42
CA TYR A 482 20.28 8.69 12.40
C TYR A 482 18.95 8.99 11.71
N VAL A 483 18.66 10.28 11.51
CA VAL A 483 17.55 10.76 10.69
C VAL A 483 18.11 11.75 9.67
N TYR A 484 17.82 11.51 8.39
CA TYR A 484 18.29 12.29 7.26
C TYR A 484 17.14 13.15 6.74
N ASP A 485 17.26 14.48 6.81
CA ASP A 485 16.18 15.41 6.43
C ASP A 485 15.82 15.27 4.94
N PRO A 486 14.62 14.75 4.60
CA PRO A 486 14.19 14.57 3.22
C PRO A 486 14.12 15.87 2.41
N LYS A 487 13.99 17.02 3.06
CA LYS A 487 13.94 18.34 2.40
C LYS A 487 15.31 18.76 1.82
N LYS A 488 16.39 18.24 2.38
CA LYS A 488 17.78 18.55 1.98
C LYS A 488 18.47 17.35 1.33
N TYR A 489 17.69 16.34 0.93
CA TYR A 489 18.23 15.08 0.44
C TYR A 489 18.94 15.25 -0.90
N ASP A 490 20.18 14.79 -0.99
CA ASP A 490 20.96 14.75 -2.23
C ASP A 490 21.81 13.46 -2.31
N TYR A 491 22.72 13.38 -3.29
CA TYR A 491 23.62 12.23 -3.44
C TYR A 491 24.59 12.05 -2.26
N ARG A 492 24.93 13.12 -1.54
CA ARG A 492 25.81 13.08 -0.37
C ARG A 492 25.11 12.43 0.80
N THR A 493 23.80 12.59 0.91
CA THR A 493 23.00 11.82 1.89
C THR A 493 23.12 10.31 1.65
N LEU A 494 23.14 9.85 0.40
CA LEU A 494 23.34 8.42 0.09
C LEU A 494 24.70 7.93 0.58
N ILE A 495 25.77 8.70 0.31
CA ILE A 495 27.13 8.41 0.79
C ILE A 495 27.15 8.35 2.31
N LYS A 496 26.54 9.35 2.96
CA LYS A 496 26.45 9.43 4.42
C LYS A 496 25.76 8.21 5.03
N VAL A 497 24.64 7.74 4.47
CA VAL A 497 23.95 6.52 4.94
C VAL A 497 24.89 5.31 4.94
N ILE A 498 25.68 5.17 3.88
CA ILE A 498 26.62 4.05 3.73
C ILE A 498 27.79 4.18 4.70
N ASP A 499 28.30 5.40 4.89
CA ASP A 499 29.40 5.68 5.81
C ASP A 499 28.99 5.50 7.28
N ASP A 500 27.79 5.94 7.66
CA ASP A 500 27.24 5.80 9.00
C ASP A 500 27.00 4.30 9.34
N LEU A 501 26.70 3.46 8.34
CA LEU A 501 26.49 2.02 8.51
C LEU A 501 27.79 1.19 8.49
N TYR A 502 28.77 1.58 7.69
CA TYR A 502 29.96 0.78 7.45
C TYR A 502 30.88 0.69 8.68
N ASP A 503 31.15 -0.55 9.09
CA ASP A 503 32.14 -0.89 10.10
C ASP A 503 33.08 -1.99 9.55
N GLU A 504 34.37 -1.68 9.46
CA GLU A 504 35.39 -2.56 8.88
C GLU A 504 35.66 -3.81 9.74
N GLU A 505 35.37 -3.75 11.04
CA GLU A 505 35.58 -4.84 11.99
C GLU A 505 34.33 -5.72 12.16
N ALA A 506 33.24 -5.39 11.46
CA ALA A 506 31.99 -6.14 11.51
C ALA A 506 32.17 -7.59 11.03
N SER A 507 31.84 -8.53 11.91
CA SER A 507 31.80 -9.95 11.59
C SER A 507 30.55 -10.30 10.77
N CYS A 508 29.41 -9.70 11.10
CA CYS A 508 28.21 -9.71 10.28
C CYS A 508 27.31 -8.50 10.56
N TYR A 509 26.37 -8.27 9.64
CA TYR A 509 25.29 -7.31 9.79
C TYR A 509 23.96 -8.08 9.92
N VAL A 510 23.14 -7.76 10.91
CA VAL A 510 21.89 -8.47 11.19
C VAL A 510 20.70 -7.55 10.95
N VAL A 511 19.72 -8.07 10.20
CA VAL A 511 18.48 -7.40 9.81
C VAL A 511 17.31 -8.39 9.91
N TYR A 512 16.06 -7.89 9.85
CA TYR A 512 14.85 -8.74 9.82
C TYR A 512 14.31 -8.98 8.40
N ASN A 513 14.83 -8.27 7.40
CA ASN A 513 14.46 -8.43 6.00
C ASN A 513 15.67 -8.16 5.08
N LYS A 514 16.50 -9.18 4.88
CA LYS A 514 17.74 -9.05 4.07
C LYS A 514 17.46 -8.60 2.65
N SER A 515 16.35 -9.04 2.07
CA SER A 515 15.99 -8.71 0.68
C SER A 515 15.74 -7.22 0.52
N TYR A 516 15.01 -6.61 1.47
CA TYR A 516 14.76 -5.18 1.49
C TYR A 516 16.07 -4.40 1.68
N GLU A 517 16.84 -4.67 2.74
CA GLU A 517 18.03 -3.88 3.07
C GLU A 517 19.14 -3.98 2.02
N SER A 518 19.37 -5.20 1.51
CA SER A 518 20.31 -5.38 0.41
C SER A 518 19.87 -4.62 -0.84
N SER A 519 18.56 -4.61 -1.14
CA SER A 519 18.06 -3.88 -2.31
C SER A 519 18.24 -2.37 -2.17
N ARG A 520 18.03 -1.79 -0.98
CA ARG A 520 18.25 -0.36 -0.72
C ARG A 520 19.70 0.04 -0.94
N LEU A 521 20.65 -0.73 -0.39
CA LEU A 521 22.09 -0.49 -0.61
C LEU A 521 22.48 -0.58 -2.09
N LEU A 522 22.03 -1.62 -2.80
CA LEU A 522 22.33 -1.79 -4.22
C LEU A 522 21.68 -0.70 -5.09
N GLU A 523 20.49 -0.21 -4.73
CA GLU A 523 19.88 0.93 -5.41
C GLU A 523 20.66 2.23 -5.16
N MET A 524 21.20 2.44 -3.96
CA MET A 524 22.10 3.57 -3.66
C MET A 524 23.37 3.49 -4.50
N GLN A 525 23.99 2.31 -4.60
CA GLN A 525 25.13 2.07 -5.49
C GLN A 525 24.81 2.43 -6.94
N GLU A 526 23.67 1.98 -7.45
CA GLU A 526 23.24 2.26 -8.82
C GLU A 526 23.04 3.77 -9.08
N MET A 527 22.47 4.49 -8.10
CA MET A 527 22.31 5.95 -8.19
C MET A 527 23.67 6.66 -8.21
N LEU A 528 24.57 6.29 -7.27
CA LEU A 528 25.90 6.88 -7.16
C LEU A 528 26.77 6.59 -8.39
N PHE A 529 26.60 5.41 -9.01
CA PHE A 529 27.24 5.10 -10.29
C PHE A 529 26.88 6.12 -11.37
N TYR A 530 25.62 6.54 -11.48
CA TYR A 530 25.24 7.55 -12.48
C TYR A 530 25.68 8.97 -12.12
N TYR A 531 25.81 9.30 -10.84
CA TYR A 531 26.42 10.58 -10.42
C TYR A 531 27.90 10.65 -10.80
N TYR A 532 28.62 9.53 -10.71
CA TYR A 532 29.98 9.38 -11.24
C TYR A 532 29.99 9.44 -12.78
N ASP A 533 29.28 8.52 -13.45
CA ASP A 533 29.38 8.27 -14.90
C ASP A 533 28.83 9.41 -15.76
N ARG A 534 27.82 10.16 -15.29
CA ARG A 534 27.10 11.14 -16.11
C ARG A 534 27.18 12.58 -15.61
N SER A 535 27.38 12.76 -14.31
CA SER A 535 27.36 14.10 -13.70
C SER A 535 28.75 14.55 -13.24
N GLU A 536 29.72 13.64 -13.15
CA GLU A 536 31.07 13.88 -12.63
C GLU A 536 31.06 14.55 -11.23
N LEU A 537 30.00 14.33 -10.45
CA LEU A 537 29.83 14.89 -9.09
C LEU A 537 30.56 14.09 -8.01
N ILE A 538 31.01 12.89 -8.37
CA ILE A 538 31.69 11.91 -7.53
C ILE A 538 32.92 11.43 -8.30
N SER A 539 34.08 11.35 -7.65
CA SER A 539 35.28 10.82 -8.30
C SER A 539 35.21 9.30 -8.44
N ILE A 540 36.02 8.71 -9.33
CA ILE A 540 36.09 7.25 -9.45
C ILE A 540 36.59 6.60 -8.15
N GLU A 541 37.53 7.23 -7.44
CA GLU A 541 38.07 6.75 -6.17
C GLU A 541 36.98 6.73 -5.09
N GLU A 542 36.19 7.80 -5.00
CA GLU A 542 35.07 7.91 -4.07
C GLU A 542 34.00 6.86 -4.38
N TYR A 543 33.60 6.70 -5.65
CA TYR A 543 32.66 5.66 -6.06
C TYR A 543 33.17 4.25 -5.72
N ARG A 544 34.45 3.94 -5.99
CA ARG A 544 35.04 2.63 -5.69
C ARG A 544 35.13 2.35 -4.20
N ALA A 545 35.42 3.37 -3.38
CA ALA A 545 35.40 3.23 -1.94
C ALA A 545 34.00 2.87 -1.43
N ILE A 546 32.97 3.56 -1.93
CA ILE A 546 31.57 3.30 -1.56
C ILE A 546 31.08 1.93 -2.06
N GLU A 547 31.38 1.58 -3.30
CA GLU A 547 31.09 0.25 -3.86
C GLU A 547 31.71 -0.87 -3.01
N HIS A 548 32.95 -0.68 -2.54
CA HIS A 548 33.60 -1.62 -1.62
C HIS A 548 32.85 -1.73 -0.29
N LYS A 549 32.46 -0.62 0.33
CA LYS A 549 31.69 -0.61 1.59
C LYS A 549 30.35 -1.34 1.44
N ILE A 550 29.58 -1.03 0.39
CA ILE A 550 28.30 -1.70 0.11
C ILE A 550 28.49 -3.20 -0.08
N LYS A 551 29.46 -3.60 -0.90
CA LYS A 551 29.75 -5.01 -1.14
C LYS A 551 30.12 -5.72 0.17
N PHE A 552 30.96 -5.10 0.99
CA PHE A 552 31.36 -5.64 2.29
C PHE A 552 30.16 -5.89 3.21
N ILE A 553 29.24 -4.91 3.30
CA ILE A 553 28.00 -5.01 4.08
C ILE A 553 27.11 -6.12 3.53
N VAL A 554 26.72 -6.04 2.25
CA VAL A 554 25.76 -6.97 1.61
C VAL A 554 26.21 -8.44 1.69
N GLU A 555 27.51 -8.72 1.50
CA GLU A 555 28.07 -10.08 1.62
C GLU A 555 27.99 -10.63 3.05
N ARG A 556 27.86 -9.74 4.05
CA ARG A 556 27.83 -10.06 5.48
C ARG A 556 26.45 -9.90 6.12
N ILE A 557 25.42 -9.50 5.37
CA ILE A 557 24.05 -9.43 5.89
C ILE A 557 23.52 -10.84 6.20
N VAL A 558 22.94 -10.97 7.39
CA VAL A 558 22.24 -12.13 7.94
C VAL A 558 20.81 -11.72 8.25
N ASP A 559 19.85 -12.55 7.81
CA ASP A 559 18.44 -12.34 8.09
C ASP A 559 18.01 -13.18 9.29
N ILE A 560 17.65 -12.54 10.40
CA ILE A 560 17.20 -13.28 11.59
C ILE A 560 15.79 -13.87 11.42
N ALA A 561 14.97 -13.32 10.51
CA ALA A 561 13.63 -13.85 10.25
C ALA A 561 13.68 -15.28 9.70
N GLU A 562 14.78 -15.68 9.03
CA GLU A 562 15.00 -17.06 8.55
C GLU A 562 14.86 -18.13 9.65
N LEU A 563 15.05 -17.77 10.93
CA LEU A 563 14.83 -18.68 12.06
C LEU A 563 13.34 -18.99 12.29
N PHE A 564 12.43 -18.14 11.82
CA PHE A 564 10.99 -18.17 12.09
C PHE A 564 10.12 -18.35 10.83
N ILE A 565 10.71 -18.30 9.63
CA ILE A 565 9.97 -18.43 8.37
C ILE A 565 9.37 -19.84 8.24
N VAL A 566 8.05 -19.90 8.03
CA VAL A 566 7.36 -21.11 7.58
C VAL A 566 7.44 -21.15 6.05
N GLY A 567 8.16 -22.13 5.51
CA GLY A 567 8.42 -22.23 4.07
C GLY A 567 7.15 -22.11 3.20
N SER A 568 7.29 -21.46 2.04
CA SER A 568 6.20 -21.18 1.10
C SER A 568 5.72 -22.41 0.31
N HIS A 569 6.48 -23.50 0.31
CA HIS A 569 6.15 -24.75 -0.39
C HIS A 569 5.85 -25.88 0.60
N GLY A 570 4.58 -26.01 0.96
CA GLY A 570 4.09 -27.06 1.87
C GLY A 570 4.14 -26.61 3.33
N LEU A 571 3.02 -26.80 4.02
CA LEU A 571 2.79 -26.44 5.42
C LEU A 571 3.43 -27.45 6.38
N LYS A 572 4.73 -27.65 6.28
CA LYS A 572 5.46 -28.51 7.21
C LYS A 572 5.99 -27.70 8.37
N ILE A 573 5.66 -28.10 9.59
CA ILE A 573 6.21 -27.46 10.79
C ILE A 573 7.75 -27.57 10.80
N SER A 574 8.29 -28.65 10.21
CA SER A 574 9.73 -28.87 10.11
C SER A 574 10.46 -28.00 9.09
N ASN A 575 9.76 -27.19 8.28
CA ASN A 575 10.41 -26.28 7.34
C ASN A 575 10.96 -25.02 8.01
N CYS A 576 10.74 -24.86 9.32
CA CYS A 576 11.12 -23.71 10.10
C CYS A 576 12.11 -24.12 11.21
N GLN A 577 13.09 -23.29 11.56
CA GLN A 577 14.02 -23.60 12.66
C GLN A 577 13.29 -23.54 14.01
N ILE A 578 12.41 -22.53 14.19
CA ILE A 578 11.55 -22.37 15.36
C ILE A 578 10.14 -22.02 14.89
N ASN A 579 9.18 -22.90 15.10
CA ASN A 579 7.78 -22.61 14.86
C ASN A 579 7.03 -22.40 16.18
N ILE A 580 6.32 -21.29 16.30
CA ILE A 580 5.53 -20.92 17.48
C ILE A 580 4.06 -20.95 17.08
N GLY A 581 3.33 -21.97 17.54
CA GLY A 581 1.94 -22.24 17.18
C GLY A 581 0.99 -21.09 17.52
N GLU A 582 1.26 -20.35 18.60
CA GLU A 582 0.49 -19.16 19.00
C GLU A 582 0.49 -18.07 17.92
N LEU A 583 1.55 -17.99 17.10
CA LEU A 583 1.67 -17.01 16.02
C LEU A 583 0.92 -17.41 14.74
N LYS A 584 0.35 -18.63 14.69
CA LYS A 584 -0.47 -19.12 13.56
C LYS A 584 0.19 -18.90 12.18
N GLY A 585 1.51 -19.13 12.12
CA GLY A 585 2.33 -19.01 10.91
C GLY A 585 2.73 -17.58 10.53
N LYS A 586 2.44 -16.57 11.35
CA LYS A 586 3.04 -15.24 11.22
C LYS A 586 4.42 -15.23 11.90
N TYR A 587 5.32 -14.40 11.39
CA TYR A 587 6.68 -14.29 11.90
C TYR A 587 7.25 -12.87 11.83
N SER A 588 6.45 -11.83 11.60
CA SER A 588 6.96 -10.44 11.66
C SER A 588 7.48 -10.14 13.06
N ILE A 589 8.50 -9.28 13.19
CA ILE A 589 9.14 -8.97 14.48
C ILE A 589 8.15 -8.50 15.56
N LYS A 590 7.11 -7.75 15.16
CA LYS A 590 6.04 -7.27 16.06
C LYS A 590 5.20 -8.40 16.66
N LYS A 591 5.02 -9.49 15.91
CA LYS A 591 4.30 -10.68 16.40
C LYS A 591 5.18 -11.48 17.35
N ILE A 592 6.49 -11.53 17.11
CA ILE A 592 7.48 -12.11 18.05
C ILE A 592 7.49 -11.32 19.36
N GLU A 593 7.57 -9.99 19.30
CA GLU A 593 7.45 -9.12 20.49
C GLU A 593 6.16 -9.40 21.25
N HIS A 594 5.02 -9.40 20.55
CA HIS A 594 3.72 -9.62 21.18
C HIS A 594 3.66 -10.96 21.91
N TYR A 595 4.24 -12.02 21.33
CA TYR A 595 4.36 -13.32 21.97
C TYR A 595 5.20 -13.27 23.26
N VAL A 596 6.36 -12.60 23.22
CA VAL A 596 7.24 -12.42 24.40
C VAL A 596 6.50 -11.67 25.51
N SER A 597 5.87 -10.54 25.18
CA SER A 597 5.15 -9.68 26.11
C SER A 597 3.92 -10.36 26.72
N ASN A 598 3.08 -11.00 25.90
CA ASN A 598 1.87 -11.70 26.36
C ASN A 598 2.21 -12.86 27.31
N ASN A 599 3.25 -13.63 26.97
CA ASN A 599 3.70 -14.76 27.78
C ASN A 599 4.64 -14.35 28.93
N LYS A 600 4.92 -13.05 29.08
CA LYS A 600 5.79 -12.48 30.13
C LYS A 600 7.17 -13.16 30.18
N ILE A 601 7.72 -13.48 29.01
CA ILE A 601 9.03 -14.13 28.89
C ILE A 601 10.10 -13.11 29.25
N LYS A 602 10.91 -13.42 30.26
CA LYS A 602 12.02 -12.54 30.68
C LYS A 602 13.25 -12.83 29.81
N LEU A 603 13.58 -11.87 28.95
CA LEU A 603 14.76 -11.88 28.09
C LEU A 603 15.79 -10.86 28.58
N GLN A 604 17.03 -10.94 28.07
CA GLN A 604 18.11 -10.03 28.46
C GLN A 604 17.82 -8.61 27.95
N HIS A 605 17.43 -8.50 26.68
CA HIS A 605 17.02 -7.25 26.06
C HIS A 605 15.50 -7.27 25.90
N MET A 606 14.86 -6.24 26.45
CA MET A 606 13.43 -6.00 26.32
C MET A 606 13.22 -4.68 25.61
N ILE A 607 12.26 -4.65 24.69
CA ILE A 607 11.88 -3.43 24.00
C ILE A 607 10.71 -2.72 24.69
N MET A 608 10.45 -1.48 24.29
CA MET A 608 9.16 -0.86 24.58
C MET A 608 8.10 -1.52 23.66
N PRO A 609 6.97 -2.00 24.19
CA PRO A 609 5.93 -2.56 23.35
C PRO A 609 5.47 -1.54 22.29
N TYR A 610 5.31 -1.99 21.05
CA TYR A 610 5.00 -1.09 19.92
C TYR A 610 3.74 -0.24 20.13
N LYS A 611 2.77 -0.76 20.89
CA LYS A 611 1.53 -0.06 21.22
C LYS A 611 1.74 1.20 22.07
N ASP A 612 2.85 1.25 22.81
CA ASP A 612 3.20 2.29 23.77
C ASP A 612 4.12 3.36 23.14
N LEU A 613 4.58 3.15 21.89
CA LEU A 613 5.34 4.13 21.12
C LEU A 613 4.44 5.19 20.48
N ALA A 614 4.98 6.39 20.28
CA ALA A 614 4.33 7.44 19.50
C ALA A 614 4.18 7.03 18.02
N ILE A 615 5.25 6.50 17.43
CA ILE A 615 5.26 5.89 16.10
C ILE A 615 5.22 4.37 16.29
N LYS A 616 4.19 3.73 15.72
CA LYS A 616 3.90 2.29 15.98
C LYS A 616 4.33 1.39 14.83
N ASN A 617 4.56 1.96 13.65
CA ASN A 617 4.97 1.20 12.47
C ASN A 617 5.68 2.06 11.41
N GLY A 618 6.40 1.39 10.51
CA GLY A 618 7.14 2.00 9.41
C GLY A 618 6.25 2.76 8.43
N GLY A 619 4.95 2.40 8.34
CA GLY A 619 3.96 3.19 7.60
C GLY A 619 3.81 4.60 8.16
N MET A 620 3.72 4.75 9.48
CA MET A 620 3.67 6.06 10.15
C MET A 620 5.01 6.82 9.99
N ALA A 621 6.15 6.14 10.14
CA ALA A 621 7.47 6.75 9.94
C ALA A 621 7.62 7.28 8.50
N LEU A 622 7.27 6.47 7.51
CA LEU A 622 7.24 6.83 6.09
C LEU A 622 6.34 8.02 5.82
N GLN A 623 5.16 8.08 6.45
CA GLN A 623 4.22 9.20 6.33
C GLN A 623 4.80 10.50 6.87
N ILE A 624 5.42 10.48 8.05
CA ILE A 624 6.06 11.65 8.66
C ILE A 624 7.21 12.16 7.78
N SER A 625 8.10 11.27 7.33
CA SER A 625 9.19 11.62 6.41
C SER A 625 8.69 12.15 5.06
N THR A 626 7.60 11.59 4.55
CA THR A 626 6.94 12.05 3.30
C THR A 626 6.31 13.44 3.48
N ALA A 627 5.66 13.68 4.62
CA ALA A 627 5.10 14.98 4.96
C ALA A 627 6.22 16.04 5.10
N ARG A 628 7.37 15.67 5.66
CA ARG A 628 8.56 16.53 5.67
C ARG A 628 9.09 16.82 4.26
N ALA A 629 9.19 15.81 3.40
CA ALA A 629 9.64 15.97 2.01
C ALA A 629 8.72 16.89 1.18
N LEU A 630 7.42 16.87 1.47
CA LEU A 630 6.41 17.75 0.87
C LEU A 630 6.32 19.14 1.53
N ASP A 631 7.19 19.43 2.51
CA ASP A 631 7.18 20.66 3.32
C ASP A 631 5.83 20.91 4.02
N VAL A 632 5.10 19.83 4.34
CA VAL A 632 3.88 19.85 5.16
C VAL A 632 4.25 20.12 6.62
N ILE A 633 5.23 19.37 7.11
CA ILE A 633 5.82 19.50 8.44
C ILE A 633 6.99 20.49 8.36
N LYS A 634 6.91 21.57 9.13
CA LYS A 634 7.93 22.63 9.15
C LYS A 634 9.07 22.29 10.13
N ASP A 635 10.12 23.10 10.14
CA ASP A 635 11.35 22.80 10.87
C ASP A 635 11.12 22.56 12.37
N ASN A 636 10.33 23.38 13.06
CA ASN A 636 10.07 23.19 14.50
C ASN A 636 9.32 21.89 14.83
N GLU A 637 8.34 21.52 14.01
CA GLU A 637 7.59 20.27 14.16
C GLU A 637 8.47 19.07 13.80
N TRP A 638 9.29 19.21 12.75
CA TRP A 638 10.25 18.18 12.34
C TRP A 638 11.25 17.83 13.45
N GLU A 639 11.80 18.80 14.16
CA GLU A 639 12.71 18.54 15.29
C GLU A 639 12.05 17.73 16.42
N GLN A 640 10.73 17.87 16.61
CA GLN A 640 9.97 17.07 17.59
C GLN A 640 9.76 15.64 17.07
N GLU A 641 9.39 15.50 15.80
CA GLU A 641 9.17 14.22 15.15
C GLU A 641 10.45 13.37 15.06
N ILE A 642 11.64 13.98 14.94
CA ILE A 642 12.92 13.27 14.95
C ILE A 642 13.08 12.41 16.20
N ILE A 643 12.63 12.87 17.37
CA ILE A 643 12.76 12.12 18.62
C ILE A 643 11.93 10.84 18.56
N ALA A 644 10.68 10.93 18.11
CA ALA A 644 9.78 9.79 17.98
C ALA A 644 10.25 8.82 16.88
N LEU A 645 10.74 9.35 15.75
CA LEU A 645 11.34 8.55 14.68
C LEU A 645 12.51 7.74 15.22
N LYS A 646 13.48 8.39 15.86
CA LYS A 646 14.66 7.71 16.44
C LYS A 646 14.26 6.61 17.42
N GLN A 647 13.33 6.91 18.33
CA GLN A 647 12.85 5.95 19.31
C GLN A 647 12.24 4.70 18.65
N TYR A 648 11.42 4.87 17.60
CA TYR A 648 10.77 3.77 16.90
C TYR A 648 11.79 2.86 16.18
N CYS A 649 12.68 3.42 15.37
CA CYS A 649 13.64 2.62 14.62
C CYS A 649 14.68 1.96 15.55
N HIS A 650 15.09 2.64 16.65
CA HIS A 650 15.91 2.02 17.69
C HIS A 650 15.21 0.79 18.28
N ASN A 651 13.91 0.90 18.53
CA ASN A 651 13.09 -0.17 19.07
C ASN A 651 12.98 -1.37 18.10
N ASP A 652 12.90 -1.12 16.79
CA ASP A 652 12.94 -2.19 15.76
C ASP A 652 14.28 -2.95 15.79
N VAL A 653 15.41 -2.25 15.90
CA VAL A 653 16.73 -2.88 16.00
C VAL A 653 16.88 -3.67 17.29
N LEU A 654 16.46 -3.10 18.41
CA LEU A 654 16.46 -3.78 19.71
C LEU A 654 15.52 -4.99 19.70
N ALA A 655 14.43 -4.95 18.93
CA ALA A 655 13.52 -6.08 18.79
C ALA A 655 14.20 -7.26 18.10
N MET A 656 15.08 -7.03 17.12
CA MET A 656 15.88 -8.10 16.52
C MET A 656 16.79 -8.79 17.55
N ILE A 657 17.43 -8.00 18.44
CA ILE A 657 18.25 -8.53 19.53
C ILE A 657 17.37 -9.34 20.50
N MET A 658 16.20 -8.82 20.88
CA MET A 658 15.22 -9.54 21.70
C MET A 658 14.73 -10.83 21.04
N ALA A 659 14.50 -10.84 19.72
CA ALA A 659 14.14 -12.04 18.99
C ALA A 659 15.26 -13.09 19.04
N PHE A 660 16.53 -12.66 18.98
CA PHE A 660 17.66 -13.56 19.18
C PHE A 660 17.77 -14.07 20.63
N ASP A 661 17.46 -13.23 21.62
CA ASP A 661 17.36 -13.66 23.01
C ASP A 661 16.26 -14.72 23.20
N LEU A 662 15.13 -14.58 22.50
CA LEU A 662 14.07 -15.59 22.50
C LEU A 662 14.57 -16.92 21.92
N VAL A 663 15.34 -16.90 20.82
CA VAL A 663 15.96 -18.10 20.25
C VAL A 663 16.84 -18.80 21.30
N LYS A 664 17.73 -18.05 21.95
CA LYS A 664 18.59 -18.56 23.04
C LYS A 664 17.77 -19.10 24.21
N HIS A 665 16.68 -18.43 24.57
CA HIS A 665 15.78 -18.85 25.64
C HIS A 665 15.10 -20.18 25.31
N ILE A 666 14.58 -20.35 24.10
CA ILE A 666 13.94 -21.60 23.64
C ILE A 666 14.95 -22.76 23.64
N ILE A 667 16.18 -22.53 23.16
CA ILE A 667 17.24 -23.55 23.14
C ILE A 667 17.64 -23.99 24.56
N LYS A 668 17.69 -23.04 25.52
CA LYS A 668 18.06 -23.31 26.92
C LYS A 668 16.87 -23.72 27.81
N SER A 669 15.66 -23.75 27.27
CA SER A 669 14.44 -24.04 28.02
C SER A 669 14.43 -25.46 28.60
N PRO A 670 13.91 -25.68 29.82
CA PRO A 670 13.63 -27.02 30.35
C PRO A 670 12.73 -27.86 29.43
N ARG A 671 11.92 -27.20 28.59
CA ARG A 671 11.01 -27.83 27.62
C ARG A 671 11.68 -28.16 26.28
N ARG A 672 13.00 -27.97 26.11
CA ARG A 672 13.73 -28.25 24.84
C ARG A 672 13.39 -29.62 24.23
N ARG A 673 13.34 -30.67 25.05
CA ARG A 673 13.01 -32.03 24.59
C ARG A 673 11.59 -32.12 24.02
N GLU A 674 10.64 -31.44 24.65
CA GLU A 674 9.26 -31.36 24.16
C GLU A 674 9.21 -30.63 22.81
N TYR A 675 9.93 -29.52 22.67
CA TYR A 675 9.95 -28.75 21.43
C TYR A 675 10.57 -29.53 20.26
N ILE A 676 11.65 -30.28 20.50
CA ILE A 676 12.24 -31.19 19.51
C ILE A 676 11.28 -32.34 19.18
N ASN A 677 10.55 -32.85 20.17
CA ASN A 677 9.55 -33.89 19.92
C ASN A 677 8.41 -33.36 19.03
N ASN A 678 7.89 -32.16 19.32
CA ASN A 678 6.89 -31.50 18.46
C ASN A 678 7.41 -31.35 17.02
N PHE A 679 8.65 -30.92 16.83
CA PHE A 679 9.24 -30.83 15.48
C PHE A 679 9.21 -32.18 14.73
N LYS A 680 9.44 -33.30 15.43
CA LYS A 680 9.40 -34.65 14.85
C LYS A 680 7.98 -35.15 14.63
N THR A 681 7.07 -34.89 15.55
CA THR A 681 5.67 -35.33 15.50
C THR A 681 4.89 -34.62 14.39
N TYR A 682 5.13 -33.32 14.20
CA TYR A 682 4.42 -32.49 13.21
C TYR A 682 5.22 -32.26 11.92
N LYS A 683 6.14 -33.18 11.61
CA LYS A 683 7.10 -33.03 10.51
C LYS A 683 6.45 -32.94 9.13
N ASP A 684 5.37 -33.68 8.89
CA ASP A 684 4.81 -33.91 7.54
C ASP A 684 3.48 -33.25 7.26
#